data_AF-A0A0J9X692-F1
#
_entry.id   AF-A0A0J9X692-F1
#
_cell.length_a   1.000
_cell.length_b   1.000
_cell.length_c   1.000
_cell.angle_alpha   90.00
_cell.angle_beta   90.00
_cell.angle_gamma   90.00
#
_symmetry.space_group_name_H-M   'P 1'
#
loop_
_entity.id
_entity.type
_entity.pdbx_description
1 polymer ?
#
loop_
_entity_poly.entity_id
_entity_poly.type
_entity_poly.pdbx_seq_one_letter_code
_entity_poly.pdbx_strand_id
1 'polypeptide(L)'
;MQQLTVGPTRKAILESGAARKDLVFVRDLSLKALTGVDAWHRPEPQPVTISIWLRTSVARAGSTDHLTYSLNYAVITRNVSRMVESSKFKSLEHIAERVAQVVLGDSVGGQWAKIQVKKPRALLRAEASEIIIVRQRADKQPTNHLATKTPYEVVAVEGEVDLVKIHKLRLVTIIGVNTIERLHKQNVILDLSLVKPVNYPQFSNAYDFRQVVQIVTDHVEDSSYKTVEAFVTSIAEVICSFGVEKVTVRAEKPSALTFAEAAGVEVTRTRKWYLAELESGNLTSTEIVKQPDGAVSTPLFPDTVEEFREGDNHTAFIAFGSNVGESLANIERSVTELAKRGITVVDTSSIFQSDPMYVLDQPKFYNGVFKTETSLKPLELLDALKDIEYNAFQRVKEIENGPRSIDLDIILYDDIVFNQPPKLMIPHVGMLSRTFVLKPLTQLVPSTAIHPLTAETFYSHLEQISDPDPEVQKSNALKSVVPLRGKAPLVFDADRSHTLVMGIVNVTPDSFSDGGKHYDEKDVSKAIAHAEKLIADGAKILDIGGMSTRPGSGATAPSAEEEISRVVPVIKAVRAKFPEIVISIDTYRAQVAQAAVEAGADIINDISAGQLDAAMLPTVKKLDVPIILNHTRGTPDTMNSLADYHYPVTEETAHDATVPLPNSDEAVIAAVAAELGERVQDAVKNHGINRWQIILDPGLGFAKNLQHNLAILRNLRALKDEFSGLPWLVAPSRKKFIGTLVAGKGTEVRAPEARVFGTAATITAAVQGGADIVRVHDVEEMVDVVRVADGIYRGIY
;
A
#
# COMPACT_ATOMS: atom_id res chain seq x y z
N MET A 1 36.33 59.83 -71.60
CA MET A 1 37.29 59.13 -70.71
C MET A 1 36.89 59.43 -69.26
N GLN A 2 36.25 58.48 -68.59
CA GLN A 2 36.21 58.42 -67.12
C GLN A 2 35.92 56.96 -66.74
N GLN A 3 36.71 56.47 -65.78
CA GLN A 3 36.98 55.07 -65.50
C GLN A 3 35.75 54.32 -64.98
N LEU A 4 35.52 53.12 -65.50
CA LEU A 4 34.69 52.09 -64.88
C LEU A 4 35.33 51.68 -63.55
N THR A 5 34.83 52.23 -62.45
CA THR A 5 35.14 51.77 -61.10
C THR A 5 34.54 50.39 -60.89
N VAL A 6 35.42 49.39 -60.81
CA VAL A 6 35.11 48.04 -60.37
C VAL A 6 34.50 48.14 -58.97
N GLY A 7 33.22 47.78 -58.84
CA GLY A 7 32.57 47.67 -57.53
C GLY A 7 33.32 46.70 -56.62
N PRO A 8 33.25 46.86 -55.30
CA PRO A 8 34.02 46.05 -54.36
C PRO A 8 33.76 44.56 -54.59
N THR A 9 34.82 43.76 -54.60
CA THR A 9 34.72 42.29 -54.66
C THR A 9 33.87 41.78 -53.50
N ARG A 10 33.19 40.64 -53.71
CA ARG A 10 32.32 39.92 -52.74
C ARG A 10 32.90 39.83 -51.31
N LYS A 11 34.23 39.93 -51.18
CA LYS A 11 35.01 39.95 -49.94
C LYS A 11 34.77 41.21 -49.08
N ALA A 12 34.68 42.39 -49.68
CA ALA A 12 34.58 43.66 -48.92
C ALA A 12 33.17 43.95 -48.35
N ILE A 13 32.14 43.22 -48.80
CA ILE A 13 30.76 43.34 -48.27
C ILE A 13 30.59 42.52 -46.97
N LEU A 14 31.50 41.58 -46.68
CA LEU A 14 31.39 40.65 -45.56
C LEU A 14 32.06 41.16 -44.25
N GLU A 15 32.75 42.30 -44.26
CA GLU A 15 33.68 42.73 -43.19
C GLU A 15 33.11 43.73 -42.16
N SER A 16 31.85 44.19 -42.22
CA SER A 16 31.29 45.07 -41.18
C SER A 16 30.72 44.27 -39.99
N GLY A 17 31.38 44.34 -38.84
CA GLY A 17 31.14 43.53 -37.64
C GLY A 17 29.82 43.66 -36.88
N ALA A 18 28.80 44.33 -37.40
CA ALA A 18 27.54 44.59 -36.68
C ALA A 18 26.29 43.86 -37.23
N ALA A 19 26.40 43.00 -38.25
CA ALA A 19 25.24 42.36 -38.90
C ALA A 19 25.46 40.86 -39.24
N ARG A 20 25.68 39.99 -38.24
CA ARG A 20 25.90 38.53 -38.46
C ARG A 20 25.01 37.64 -37.57
N LYS A 21 23.71 37.94 -37.43
CA LYS A 21 22.79 37.15 -36.58
C LYS A 21 21.56 36.55 -37.29
N ASP A 22 21.25 36.92 -38.53
CA ASP A 22 20.06 36.37 -39.21
C ASP A 22 20.31 34.94 -39.70
N LEU A 23 19.25 34.13 -39.71
CA LEU A 23 19.31 32.70 -39.99
C LEU A 23 18.55 32.39 -41.28
N VAL A 24 19.25 31.87 -42.28
CA VAL A 24 18.64 31.28 -43.48
C VAL A 24 18.71 29.77 -43.31
N PHE A 25 17.59 29.08 -43.50
CA PHE A 25 17.54 27.64 -43.29
C PHE A 25 16.80 26.90 -44.40
N VAL A 26 17.24 25.68 -44.64
CA VAL A 26 16.56 24.66 -45.44
C VAL A 26 16.26 23.51 -44.50
N ARG A 27 14.98 23.16 -44.36
CA ARG A 27 14.56 22.03 -43.53
C ARG A 27 14.20 20.84 -44.39
N ASP A 28 14.55 19.67 -43.88
CA ASP A 28 14.13 18.37 -44.32
C ASP A 28 14.28 18.08 -45.81
N LEU A 29 15.44 18.43 -46.38
CA LEU A 29 15.78 18.07 -47.75
C LEU A 29 15.92 16.55 -47.87
N SER A 30 14.91 15.91 -48.47
CA SER A 30 14.86 14.45 -48.66
C SER A 30 15.70 14.03 -49.86
N LEU A 31 16.71 13.18 -49.61
CA LEU A 31 17.68 12.70 -50.59
C LEU A 31 17.90 11.20 -50.45
N LYS A 32 18.49 10.57 -51.48
CA LYS A 32 18.96 9.18 -51.39
C LYS A 32 20.49 9.16 -51.33
N ALA A 33 21.04 8.65 -50.23
CA ALA A 33 22.48 8.56 -50.01
C ALA A 33 22.92 7.10 -49.94
N LEU A 34 24.05 6.78 -50.57
CA LEU A 34 24.69 5.47 -50.42
C LEU A 34 25.57 5.49 -49.16
N THR A 35 24.99 5.12 -48.02
CA THR A 35 25.61 5.19 -46.69
C THR A 35 25.42 3.92 -45.86
N GLY A 36 26.53 3.20 -45.66
CA GLY A 36 26.55 1.91 -44.98
C GLY A 36 25.76 0.82 -45.72
N VAL A 37 25.37 -0.21 -44.97
CA VAL A 37 24.43 -1.23 -45.42
C VAL A 37 23.03 -0.92 -44.89
N ASP A 38 21.98 -1.37 -45.57
CA ASP A 38 20.61 -1.33 -45.05
C ASP A 38 20.40 -2.35 -43.92
N ALA A 39 19.19 -2.44 -43.38
CA ALA A 39 18.83 -3.42 -42.34
C ALA A 39 19.03 -4.90 -42.77
N TRP A 40 19.26 -5.15 -44.07
CA TRP A 40 19.45 -6.46 -44.69
C TRP A 40 20.86 -6.63 -45.28
N HIS A 41 21.81 -5.79 -44.86
CA HIS A 41 23.21 -5.82 -45.29
C HIS A 41 23.46 -5.49 -46.79
N ARG A 42 22.53 -4.83 -47.48
CA ARG A 42 22.64 -4.45 -48.90
C ARG A 42 23.16 -3.01 -49.08
N PRO A 43 24.06 -2.75 -50.05
CA PRO A 43 24.58 -1.42 -50.34
C PRO A 43 23.67 -0.66 -51.34
N GLU A 44 22.43 -0.38 -50.96
CA GLU A 44 21.48 0.40 -51.78
C GLU A 44 21.37 1.87 -51.32
N PRO A 45 20.99 2.81 -52.21
CA PRO A 45 20.70 4.19 -51.84
C PRO A 45 19.54 4.29 -50.84
N GLN A 46 19.81 4.83 -49.65
CA GLN A 46 18.85 4.92 -48.56
C GLN A 46 18.34 6.35 -48.36
N PRO A 47 17.07 6.54 -47.97
CA PRO A 47 16.54 7.87 -47.72
C PRO A 47 17.25 8.51 -46.53
N VAL A 48 17.70 9.76 -46.72
CA VAL A 48 18.23 10.63 -45.68
C VAL A 48 17.57 12.00 -45.80
N THR A 49 17.44 12.67 -44.67
CA THR A 49 16.85 13.99 -44.57
C THR A 49 17.91 14.95 -44.05
N ILE A 50 18.16 16.04 -44.76
CA ILE A 50 19.21 17.00 -44.43
C ILE A 50 18.60 18.37 -44.16
N SER A 51 18.85 18.89 -42.96
CA SER A 51 18.49 20.27 -42.57
C SER A 51 19.76 21.10 -42.40
N ILE A 52 19.72 22.33 -42.91
CA ILE A 52 20.88 23.23 -43.02
C ILE A 52 20.46 24.59 -42.49
N TRP A 53 21.24 25.15 -41.56
CA TRP A 53 21.09 26.53 -41.11
C TRP A 53 22.37 27.29 -41.36
N LEU A 54 22.26 28.46 -41.99
CA LEU A 54 23.38 29.35 -42.32
C LEU A 54 23.14 30.71 -41.69
N ARG A 55 24.20 31.28 -41.09
CA ARG A 55 24.15 32.67 -40.60
C ARG A 55 24.60 33.62 -41.70
N THR A 56 23.78 34.63 -42.00
CA THR A 56 24.09 35.71 -42.95
C THR A 56 23.32 36.97 -42.55
N SER A 57 23.72 38.14 -43.05
CA SER A 57 22.84 39.32 -42.98
C SER A 57 21.80 39.24 -44.08
N VAL A 58 20.52 39.51 -43.77
CA VAL A 58 19.47 39.70 -44.78
C VAL A 58 19.08 41.17 -44.97
N ALA A 59 19.66 42.09 -44.20
CA ALA A 59 19.25 43.50 -44.15
C ALA A 59 19.25 44.19 -45.54
N ARG A 60 20.31 43.98 -46.34
CA ARG A 60 20.38 44.53 -47.71
C ARG A 60 19.42 43.86 -48.68
N ALA A 61 19.24 42.54 -48.57
CA ALA A 61 18.27 41.84 -49.40
C ALA A 61 16.85 42.33 -49.09
N GLY A 62 16.51 42.52 -47.81
CA GLY A 62 15.21 43.03 -47.38
C GLY A 62 14.97 44.50 -47.76
N SER A 63 16.01 45.34 -47.76
CA SER A 63 15.85 46.77 -48.10
C SER A 63 15.91 47.06 -49.61
N THR A 64 16.51 46.19 -50.42
CA THR A 64 16.68 46.40 -51.87
C THR A 64 15.86 45.44 -52.73
N ASP A 65 15.22 44.44 -52.12
CA ASP A 65 14.52 43.33 -52.78
C ASP A 65 15.35 42.65 -53.89
N HIS A 66 16.68 42.65 -53.75
CA HIS A 66 17.59 42.17 -54.78
C HIS A 66 18.27 40.86 -54.37
N LEU A 67 18.01 39.79 -55.14
CA LEU A 67 18.40 38.41 -54.83
C LEU A 67 19.93 38.21 -54.67
N THR A 68 20.75 39.06 -55.30
CA THR A 68 22.21 38.99 -55.21
C THR A 68 22.76 39.19 -53.81
N TYR A 69 22.00 39.85 -52.93
CA TYR A 69 22.38 40.09 -51.53
C TYR A 69 21.83 39.02 -50.56
N SER A 70 21.10 38.03 -51.07
CA SER A 70 20.57 36.90 -50.30
C SER A 70 21.32 35.61 -50.61
N LEU A 71 21.29 34.65 -49.68
CA LEU A 71 21.77 33.30 -49.94
C LEU A 71 20.76 32.57 -50.83
N ASN A 72 21.21 32.14 -52.01
CA ASN A 72 20.37 31.39 -52.93
C ASN A 72 20.22 29.93 -52.47
N TYR A 73 19.14 29.66 -51.72
CA TYR A 73 18.81 28.33 -51.22
C TYR A 73 18.57 27.29 -52.34
N ALA A 74 18.19 27.71 -53.55
CA ALA A 74 18.05 26.80 -54.70
C ALA A 74 19.43 26.31 -55.22
N VAL A 75 20.46 27.17 -55.17
CA VAL A 75 21.84 26.76 -55.49
C VAL A 75 22.40 25.85 -54.40
N ILE A 76 22.13 26.18 -53.13
CA ILE A 76 22.56 25.37 -51.97
C ILE A 76 21.98 23.96 -52.06
N THR A 77 20.65 23.84 -52.17
CA THR A 77 19.96 22.55 -52.27
C THR A 77 20.45 21.75 -53.47
N ARG A 78 20.55 22.34 -54.66
CA ARG A 78 21.06 21.67 -55.86
C ARG A 78 22.49 21.14 -55.69
N ASN A 79 23.39 21.92 -55.10
CA ASN A 79 24.78 21.52 -54.89
C ASN A 79 24.87 20.39 -53.85
N VAL A 80 24.08 20.46 -52.78
CA VAL A 80 24.01 19.43 -51.75
C VAL A 80 23.41 18.13 -52.31
N SER A 81 22.26 18.19 -53.00
CA SER A 81 21.62 17.03 -53.64
C SER A 81 22.58 16.30 -54.57
N ARG A 82 23.22 17.05 -55.50
CA ARG A 82 24.19 16.47 -56.44
C ARG A 82 25.34 15.77 -55.71
N MET A 83 25.88 16.38 -54.66
CA MET A 83 27.01 15.82 -53.90
C MET A 83 26.62 14.55 -53.15
N VAL A 84 25.46 14.54 -52.49
CA VAL A 84 24.99 13.41 -51.69
C VAL A 84 24.59 12.22 -52.57
N GLU A 85 23.95 12.46 -53.71
CA GLU A 85 23.49 11.37 -54.60
C GLU A 85 24.61 10.75 -55.45
N SER A 86 25.70 11.49 -55.70
CA SER A 86 26.83 11.02 -56.51
C SER A 86 28.00 10.41 -55.72
N SER A 87 27.97 10.51 -54.39
CA SER A 87 29.07 10.08 -53.52
C SER A 87 28.70 8.87 -52.66
N LYS A 88 29.72 8.10 -52.26
CA LYS A 88 29.58 7.02 -51.26
C LYS A 88 30.08 7.51 -49.91
N PHE A 89 29.29 7.29 -48.86
CA PHE A 89 29.62 7.72 -47.50
C PHE A 89 29.79 6.52 -46.57
N LYS A 90 30.73 6.64 -45.63
CA LYS A 90 31.02 5.62 -44.61
C LYS A 90 30.04 5.70 -43.44
N SER A 91 29.58 6.90 -43.08
CA SER A 91 28.69 7.16 -41.94
C SER A 91 27.86 8.42 -42.17
N LEU A 92 26.93 8.72 -41.25
CA LEU A 92 26.13 9.95 -41.28
C LEU A 92 26.97 11.19 -40.97
N GLU A 93 28.00 11.07 -40.13
CA GLU A 93 28.96 12.15 -39.85
C GLU A 93 29.67 12.56 -41.12
N HIS A 94 30.07 11.58 -41.94
CA HIS A 94 30.74 11.86 -43.19
C HIS A 94 29.82 12.64 -44.16
N ILE A 95 28.52 12.35 -44.16
CA ILE A 95 27.55 13.15 -44.93
C ILE A 95 27.51 14.58 -44.37
N ALA A 96 27.32 14.73 -43.06
CA ALA A 96 27.19 16.03 -42.40
C ALA A 96 28.41 16.92 -42.66
N GLU A 97 29.62 16.37 -42.52
CA GLU A 97 30.88 17.08 -42.75
C GLU A 97 31.05 17.50 -44.22
N ARG A 98 30.69 16.63 -45.17
CA ARG A 98 30.75 16.97 -46.60
C ARG A 98 29.71 18.01 -46.98
N VAL A 99 28.52 17.99 -46.38
CA VAL A 99 27.52 19.04 -46.56
C VAL A 99 28.04 20.37 -46.01
N ALA A 100 28.64 20.38 -44.81
CA ALA A 100 29.25 21.58 -44.24
C ALA A 100 30.31 22.18 -45.18
N GLN A 101 31.18 21.34 -45.77
CA GLN A 101 32.18 21.77 -46.74
C GLN A 101 31.59 22.39 -48.02
N VAL A 102 30.46 21.87 -48.50
CA VAL A 102 29.78 22.42 -49.69
C VAL A 102 29.16 23.78 -49.39
N VAL A 103 28.48 23.92 -48.25
CA VAL A 103 27.73 25.17 -47.92
C VAL A 103 28.61 26.29 -47.38
N LEU A 104 29.75 25.94 -46.77
CA LEU A 104 30.78 26.91 -46.36
C LEU A 104 31.80 27.18 -47.49
N GLY A 105 31.68 26.46 -48.59
CA GLY A 105 32.56 26.60 -49.74
C GLY A 105 32.34 27.88 -50.55
N ASP A 106 33.31 28.26 -51.38
CA ASP A 106 33.26 29.50 -52.19
C ASP A 106 32.05 29.59 -53.14
N SER A 107 31.44 28.45 -53.47
CA SER A 107 30.22 28.39 -54.31
C SER A 107 28.97 28.96 -53.63
N VAL A 108 28.93 28.95 -52.29
CA VAL A 108 27.78 29.39 -51.48
C VAL A 108 28.14 30.60 -50.62
N GLY A 109 29.35 30.61 -50.05
CA GLY A 109 29.86 31.75 -49.27
C GLY A 109 29.40 31.82 -47.81
N GLY A 110 28.91 30.72 -47.23
CA GLY A 110 28.55 30.66 -45.81
C GLY A 110 29.77 30.78 -44.88
N GLN A 111 29.58 31.42 -43.73
CA GLN A 111 30.63 31.60 -42.70
C GLN A 111 30.42 30.69 -41.49
N TRP A 112 29.18 30.29 -41.24
CA TRP A 112 28.78 29.40 -40.15
C TRP A 112 27.62 28.52 -40.65
N ALA A 113 27.65 27.24 -40.32
CA ALA A 113 26.64 26.28 -40.69
C ALA A 113 26.35 25.31 -39.55
N LYS A 114 25.07 25.12 -39.23
CA LYS A 114 24.58 23.95 -38.50
C LYS A 114 24.00 22.99 -39.51
N ILE A 115 24.45 21.74 -39.47
CA ILE A 115 24.01 20.68 -40.37
C ILE A 115 23.38 19.58 -39.52
N GLN A 116 22.19 19.15 -39.90
CA GLN A 116 21.50 18.02 -39.31
C GLN A 116 21.24 16.98 -40.39
N VAL A 117 21.72 15.76 -40.18
CA VAL A 117 21.51 14.63 -41.07
C VAL A 117 20.73 13.57 -40.30
N LYS A 118 19.48 13.33 -40.72
CA LYS A 118 18.58 12.34 -40.14
C LYS A 118 18.39 11.18 -41.09
N LYS A 119 18.56 9.96 -40.61
CA LYS A 119 18.30 8.72 -41.34
C LYS A 119 17.17 7.94 -40.66
N PRO A 120 15.97 7.86 -41.26
CA PRO A 120 14.89 7.05 -40.73
C PRO A 120 15.25 5.56 -40.79
N ARG A 121 14.80 4.78 -39.79
CA ARG A 121 14.99 3.32 -39.69
C ARG A 121 16.45 2.87 -39.85
N ALA A 122 17.39 3.67 -39.36
CA ALA A 122 18.82 3.33 -39.38
C ALA A 122 19.19 2.18 -38.42
N LEU A 123 18.34 1.89 -37.42
CA LEU A 123 18.51 0.89 -36.38
C LEU A 123 17.22 0.07 -36.24
N LEU A 124 17.33 -1.21 -35.87
CA LEU A 124 16.23 -2.20 -35.95
C LEU A 124 15.01 -1.88 -35.07
N ARG A 125 15.11 -0.92 -34.14
CA ARG A 125 14.04 -0.58 -33.18
C ARG A 125 13.88 0.93 -32.95
N ALA A 126 14.60 1.77 -33.69
CA ALA A 126 14.52 3.23 -33.58
C ALA A 126 13.79 3.84 -34.78
N GLU A 127 13.06 4.92 -34.55
CA GLU A 127 12.40 5.67 -35.62
C GLU A 127 13.43 6.31 -36.55
N ALA A 128 14.47 6.91 -35.98
CA ALA A 128 15.56 7.53 -36.73
C ALA A 128 16.85 7.66 -35.92
N SER A 129 17.96 7.75 -36.62
CA SER A 129 19.23 8.23 -36.07
C SER A 129 19.61 9.54 -36.73
N GLU A 130 20.13 10.47 -35.94
CA GLU A 130 20.39 11.83 -36.35
C GLU A 130 21.75 12.31 -35.86
N ILE A 131 22.44 13.07 -36.71
CA ILE A 131 23.70 13.71 -36.38
C ILE A 131 23.57 15.20 -36.63
N ILE A 132 23.95 15.99 -35.62
CA ILE A 132 23.97 17.45 -35.67
C ILE A 132 25.40 17.90 -35.46
N ILE A 133 25.93 18.66 -36.43
CA ILE A 133 27.25 19.28 -36.33
C ILE A 133 27.14 20.78 -36.54
N VAL A 134 28.08 21.52 -35.95
CA VAL A 134 28.23 22.96 -36.17
C VAL A 134 29.64 23.24 -36.65
N ARG A 135 29.76 23.95 -37.78
CA ARG A 135 31.03 24.27 -38.43
C ARG A 135 31.09 25.73 -38.83
N GLN A 136 32.30 26.28 -38.86
CA GLN A 136 32.57 27.63 -39.35
C GLN A 136 33.75 27.64 -40.31
N ARG A 137 33.86 28.72 -41.07
CA ARG A 137 35.00 29.00 -41.92
C ARG A 137 36.08 29.70 -41.10
N ALA A 138 37.29 29.16 -41.10
CA ALA A 138 38.48 29.78 -40.54
C ALA A 138 39.52 30.03 -41.63
N ASP A 139 40.28 31.12 -41.51
CA ASP A 139 41.36 31.44 -42.44
C ASP A 139 42.55 30.51 -42.16
N LYS A 140 43.09 29.88 -43.20
CA LYS A 140 44.29 29.05 -43.06
C LYS A 140 45.49 29.94 -42.79
N GLN A 141 46.24 29.68 -41.71
CA GLN A 141 47.57 30.25 -41.56
C GLN A 141 48.49 29.73 -42.68
N PRO A 142 49.31 30.58 -43.32
CA PRO A 142 50.20 30.14 -44.39
C PRO A 142 51.28 29.22 -43.81
N THR A 143 51.10 27.91 -43.94
CA THR A 143 52.15 26.94 -43.66
C THR A 143 53.06 26.84 -44.88
N ASN A 144 54.37 26.97 -44.64
CA ASN A 144 55.37 26.76 -45.68
C ASN A 144 55.30 25.31 -46.17
N HIS A 145 55.17 25.18 -47.49
CA HIS A 145 55.19 23.97 -48.31
C HIS A 145 53.82 23.32 -48.60
N LEU A 146 53.46 23.43 -49.90
CA LEU A 146 52.30 22.89 -50.63
C LEU A 146 51.03 23.76 -50.57
N ALA A 147 50.91 24.64 -51.58
CA ALA A 147 49.73 25.43 -51.87
C ALA A 147 48.49 24.54 -52.10
N THR A 148 47.66 24.42 -51.06
CA THR A 148 46.28 23.95 -51.25
C THR A 148 45.45 25.08 -51.88
N LYS A 149 44.64 24.77 -52.90
CA LYS A 149 43.94 25.73 -53.78
C LYS A 149 42.87 26.61 -53.11
N THR A 150 42.64 26.53 -51.81
CA THR A 150 41.56 27.26 -51.10
C THR A 150 42.10 28.02 -49.88
N PRO A 151 41.77 29.32 -49.71
CA PRO A 151 42.34 30.20 -48.67
C PRO A 151 41.76 29.98 -47.25
N TYR A 152 40.93 28.96 -47.05
CA TYR A 152 40.18 28.72 -45.82
C TYR A 152 40.11 27.23 -45.50
N GLU A 153 39.76 26.93 -44.26
CA GLU A 153 39.39 25.61 -43.76
C GLU A 153 38.04 25.66 -43.06
N VAL A 154 37.34 24.51 -43.08
CA VAL A 154 36.10 24.32 -42.33
C VAL A 154 36.47 23.66 -41.02
N VAL A 155 36.21 24.36 -39.92
CA VAL A 155 36.61 23.94 -38.57
C VAL A 155 35.40 23.89 -37.65
N ALA A 156 35.57 23.17 -36.55
CA ALA A 156 34.69 23.23 -35.39
C ALA A 156 34.50 24.67 -34.90
N VAL A 157 33.31 24.99 -34.41
CA VAL A 157 33.09 26.24 -33.67
C VAL A 157 33.49 26.01 -32.22
N GLU A 158 34.32 26.90 -31.67
CA GLU A 158 34.73 26.83 -30.27
C GLU A 158 33.51 26.91 -29.34
N GLY A 159 33.40 25.97 -28.41
CA GLY A 159 32.27 25.85 -27.47
C GLY A 159 31.03 25.12 -28.00
N GLU A 160 30.96 24.79 -29.29
CA GLU A 160 29.90 23.93 -29.84
C GLU A 160 30.30 22.46 -29.78
N VAL A 161 29.31 21.55 -29.72
CA VAL A 161 29.53 20.11 -29.69
C VAL A 161 28.78 19.39 -30.80
N ASP A 162 29.32 18.27 -31.27
CA ASP A 162 28.63 17.39 -32.19
C ASP A 162 27.67 16.50 -31.38
N LEU A 163 26.43 16.35 -31.87
CA LEU A 163 25.40 15.57 -31.19
C LEU A 163 24.96 14.39 -32.05
N VAL A 164 24.84 13.23 -31.41
CA VAL A 164 24.20 12.05 -31.97
C VAL A 164 22.88 11.85 -31.24
N LYS A 165 21.77 11.85 -31.98
CA LYS A 165 20.43 11.63 -31.45
C LYS A 165 19.82 10.34 -31.98
N ILE A 166 19.29 9.53 -31.08
CA ILE A 166 18.51 8.34 -31.39
C ILE A 166 17.08 8.64 -30.99
N HIS A 167 16.19 8.61 -31.99
CA HIS A 167 14.80 9.00 -31.82
C HIS A 167 13.91 7.76 -31.67
N LYS A 168 13.08 7.76 -30.62
CA LYS A 168 12.07 6.74 -30.31
C LYS A 168 12.57 5.29 -30.47
N LEU A 169 13.60 4.93 -29.73
CA LEU A 169 14.05 3.56 -29.58
C LEU A 169 13.00 2.79 -28.75
N ARG A 170 12.26 1.89 -29.39
CA ARG A 170 11.18 1.12 -28.77
C ARG A 170 11.71 -0.19 -28.22
N LEU A 171 11.63 -0.36 -26.91
CA LEU A 171 12.12 -1.54 -26.19
C LEU A 171 11.03 -2.07 -25.26
N VAL A 172 11.27 -3.25 -24.68
CA VAL A 172 10.39 -3.87 -23.70
C VAL A 172 11.15 -4.19 -22.41
N THR A 173 10.57 -3.84 -21.28
CA THR A 173 11.18 -4.09 -19.96
C THR A 173 10.11 -4.19 -18.87
N ILE A 174 10.48 -4.63 -17.67
CA ILE A 174 9.57 -4.63 -16.51
C ILE A 174 9.74 -3.29 -15.79
N ILE A 175 8.72 -2.44 -15.81
CA ILE A 175 8.79 -1.10 -15.22
C ILE A 175 7.46 -0.65 -14.62
N GLY A 176 7.42 -0.35 -13.32
CA GLY A 176 6.19 0.11 -12.68
C GLY A 176 6.18 -0.06 -11.17
N VAL A 177 5.37 0.78 -10.52
CA VAL A 177 5.10 0.76 -9.08
C VAL A 177 4.00 -0.27 -8.78
N ASN A 178 2.97 -0.33 -9.63
CA ASN A 178 1.85 -1.24 -9.45
C ASN A 178 2.20 -2.68 -9.82
N THR A 179 1.66 -3.64 -9.08
CA THR A 179 1.87 -5.08 -9.29
C THR A 179 1.48 -5.53 -10.69
N ILE A 180 0.34 -5.05 -11.22
CA ILE A 180 -0.17 -5.41 -12.55
C ILE A 180 0.84 -5.03 -13.65
N GLU A 181 1.52 -3.89 -13.48
CA GLU A 181 2.54 -3.42 -14.41
C GLU A 181 3.78 -4.32 -14.38
N ARG A 182 4.05 -4.97 -13.24
CA ARG A 182 5.21 -5.84 -13.07
C ARG A 182 4.96 -7.30 -13.49
N LEU A 183 3.73 -7.66 -13.85
CA LEU A 183 3.37 -9.01 -14.33
C LEU A 183 3.93 -9.32 -15.72
N HIS A 184 4.07 -8.30 -16.56
CA HIS A 184 4.42 -8.44 -17.97
C HIS A 184 5.45 -7.39 -18.41
N LYS A 185 6.28 -7.73 -19.40
CA LYS A 185 7.14 -6.73 -20.06
C LYS A 185 6.25 -5.69 -20.75
N GLN A 186 6.54 -4.42 -20.51
CA GLN A 186 5.83 -3.28 -21.07
C GLN A 186 6.69 -2.55 -22.08
N ASN A 187 6.05 -1.90 -23.05
CA ASN A 187 6.75 -1.06 -24.01
C ASN A 187 7.27 0.20 -23.34
N VAL A 188 8.53 0.53 -23.61
CA VAL A 188 9.16 1.80 -23.27
C VAL A 188 9.74 2.43 -24.52
N ILE A 189 9.71 3.76 -24.59
CA ILE A 189 10.25 4.54 -25.69
C ILE A 189 11.39 5.37 -25.16
N LEU A 190 12.58 5.23 -25.75
CA LEU A 190 13.77 5.98 -25.36
C LEU A 190 14.18 6.98 -26.44
N ASP A 191 14.51 8.19 -26.01
CA ASP A 191 15.24 9.17 -26.80
C ASP A 191 16.62 9.41 -26.17
N LEU A 192 17.66 9.25 -26.97
CA LEU A 192 19.05 9.40 -26.52
C LEU A 192 19.70 10.57 -27.24
N SER A 193 20.40 11.44 -26.51
CA SER A 193 21.22 12.52 -27.07
C SER A 193 22.63 12.43 -26.49
N LEU A 194 23.58 11.99 -27.33
CA LEU A 194 24.97 11.74 -26.98
C LEU A 194 25.85 12.89 -27.48
N VAL A 195 26.71 13.42 -26.62
CA VAL A 195 27.72 14.41 -27.01
C VAL A 195 28.97 13.71 -27.54
N LYS A 196 29.46 14.18 -28.69
CA LYS A 196 30.69 13.72 -29.33
C LYS A 196 31.75 14.84 -29.30
N PRO A 197 32.98 14.57 -28.84
CA PRO A 197 34.06 15.56 -28.83
C PRO A 197 34.42 16.00 -30.26
N VAL A 198 34.59 17.31 -30.48
CA VAL A 198 34.66 17.91 -31.83
C VAL A 198 36.06 17.92 -32.46
N ASN A 199 37.12 17.51 -31.74
CA ASN A 199 38.51 17.74 -32.17
C ASN A 199 39.35 16.46 -32.36
N TYR A 200 39.04 15.63 -33.36
CA TYR A 200 40.02 14.66 -33.85
C TYR A 200 40.08 14.62 -35.40
N PRO A 201 41.22 15.02 -36.04
CA PRO A 201 41.34 15.22 -37.48
C PRO A 201 41.25 13.97 -38.37
N GLN A 202 41.00 12.79 -37.82
CA GLN A 202 40.88 11.55 -38.58
C GLN A 202 39.86 10.68 -37.84
N PHE A 203 38.84 10.18 -38.54
CA PHE A 203 37.83 9.20 -38.10
C PHE A 203 38.19 8.50 -36.77
N SER A 204 37.87 9.15 -35.64
CA SER A 204 38.33 8.72 -34.32
C SER A 204 37.33 7.76 -33.68
N ASN A 205 37.87 6.66 -33.13
CA ASN A 205 37.22 5.62 -32.33
C ASN A 205 36.75 6.13 -30.96
N ALA A 206 36.04 7.27 -30.86
CA ALA A 206 35.57 7.74 -29.55
C ALA A 206 34.54 6.76 -28.96
N TYR A 207 33.49 6.43 -29.72
CA TYR A 207 32.57 5.31 -29.48
C TYR A 207 31.71 5.10 -30.74
N ASP A 208 31.27 3.86 -31.01
CA ASP A 208 30.27 3.57 -32.04
C ASP A 208 28.87 3.65 -31.44
N PHE A 209 28.05 4.60 -31.91
CA PHE A 209 26.68 4.77 -31.40
C PHE A 209 25.81 3.52 -31.63
N ARG A 210 26.13 2.68 -32.63
CA ARG A 210 25.43 1.40 -32.84
C ARG A 210 25.71 0.42 -31.70
N GLN A 211 26.96 0.36 -31.25
CA GLN A 211 27.33 -0.44 -30.08
C GLN A 211 26.66 0.10 -28.83
N VAL A 212 26.68 1.42 -28.61
CA VAL A 212 25.97 2.06 -27.49
C VAL A 212 24.48 1.69 -27.49
N VAL A 213 23.81 1.74 -28.65
CA VAL A 213 22.40 1.35 -28.75
C VAL A 213 22.19 -0.14 -28.46
N GLN A 214 23.10 -1.02 -28.91
CA GLN A 214 23.01 -2.45 -28.61
C GLN A 214 23.11 -2.71 -27.11
N ILE A 215 24.11 -2.12 -26.44
CA ILE A 215 24.30 -2.27 -24.99
C ILE A 215 23.11 -1.71 -24.21
N VAL A 216 22.58 -0.55 -24.61
CA VAL A 216 21.36 0.01 -24.00
C VAL A 216 20.18 -0.93 -24.21
N THR A 217 20.06 -1.54 -25.40
CA THR A 217 19.02 -2.51 -25.70
C THR A 217 19.10 -3.72 -24.77
N ASP A 218 20.28 -4.34 -24.69
CA ASP A 218 20.51 -5.52 -23.85
C ASP A 218 20.25 -5.18 -22.37
N HIS A 219 20.79 -4.07 -21.88
CA HIS A 219 20.56 -3.59 -20.51
C HIS A 219 19.09 -3.36 -20.18
N VAL A 220 18.35 -2.70 -21.07
CA VAL A 220 16.94 -2.39 -20.84
C VAL A 220 16.11 -3.67 -20.85
N GLU A 221 16.32 -4.57 -21.80
CA GLU A 221 15.55 -5.80 -21.94
C GLU A 221 15.77 -6.80 -20.80
N ASP A 222 16.95 -6.74 -20.17
CA ASP A 222 17.33 -7.55 -19.00
C ASP A 222 17.03 -6.87 -17.65
N SER A 223 16.60 -5.62 -17.66
CA SER A 223 16.37 -4.84 -16.43
C SER A 223 14.94 -4.95 -15.87
N SER A 224 14.81 -4.65 -14.58
CA SER A 224 13.54 -4.52 -13.87
C SER A 224 13.60 -3.36 -12.88
N TYR A 225 12.82 -2.30 -13.11
CA TYR A 225 12.83 -1.10 -12.27
C TYR A 225 11.45 -0.78 -11.69
N LYS A 226 11.42 -0.20 -10.49
CA LYS A 226 10.17 0.30 -9.88
C LYS A 226 9.80 1.67 -10.45
N THR A 227 10.77 2.56 -10.56
CA THR A 227 10.56 3.96 -10.95
C THR A 227 11.22 4.26 -12.30
N VAL A 228 10.66 5.21 -13.04
CA VAL A 228 11.23 5.65 -14.33
C VAL A 228 12.54 6.39 -14.10
N GLU A 229 12.68 7.07 -12.97
CA GLU A 229 13.87 7.80 -12.51
C GLU A 229 15.09 6.89 -12.34
N ALA A 230 14.93 5.76 -11.63
CA ALA A 230 15.99 4.77 -11.47
C ALA A 230 16.35 4.12 -12.81
N PHE A 231 15.33 3.81 -13.62
CA PHE A 231 15.50 3.26 -14.97
C PHE A 231 16.34 4.16 -15.89
N VAL A 232 15.97 5.44 -16.02
CA VAL A 232 16.72 6.38 -16.90
C VAL A 232 18.11 6.69 -16.37
N THR A 233 18.27 6.71 -15.04
CA THR A 233 19.57 6.95 -14.40
C THR A 233 20.52 5.79 -14.70
N SER A 234 20.06 4.54 -14.59
CA SER A 234 20.89 3.39 -14.91
C SER A 234 21.28 3.32 -16.38
N ILE A 235 20.39 3.67 -17.31
CA ILE A 235 20.75 3.77 -18.74
C ILE A 235 21.86 4.82 -18.93
N ALA A 236 21.77 5.96 -18.23
CA ALA A 236 22.80 6.99 -18.30
C ALA A 236 24.15 6.50 -17.74
N GLU A 237 24.16 5.72 -16.66
CA GLU A 237 25.37 5.09 -16.10
C GLU A 237 26.03 4.16 -17.14
N VAL A 238 25.25 3.27 -17.75
CA VAL A 238 25.73 2.34 -18.77
C VAL A 238 26.33 3.11 -19.94
N ILE A 239 25.65 4.13 -20.46
CA ILE A 239 26.18 4.94 -21.57
C ILE A 239 27.48 5.67 -21.16
N CYS A 240 27.55 6.23 -19.95
CA CYS A 240 28.75 6.92 -19.46
C CYS A 240 29.94 5.97 -19.28
N SER A 241 29.70 4.71 -18.91
CA SER A 241 30.74 3.68 -18.79
C SER A 241 31.49 3.47 -20.12
N PHE A 242 30.78 3.60 -21.25
CA PHE A 242 31.30 3.40 -22.61
C PHE A 242 32.09 4.57 -23.22
N GLY A 243 32.44 5.59 -22.44
CA GLY A 243 33.29 6.68 -22.94
C GLY A 243 32.54 7.95 -23.33
N VAL A 244 31.21 7.98 -23.21
CA VAL A 244 30.41 9.15 -23.57
C VAL A 244 30.58 10.25 -22.51
N GLU A 245 31.01 11.44 -22.94
CA GLU A 245 31.31 12.56 -22.04
C GLU A 245 30.05 13.15 -21.40
N LYS A 246 28.97 13.26 -22.17
CA LYS A 246 27.67 13.76 -21.72
C LYS A 246 26.55 13.09 -22.50
N VAL A 247 25.53 12.64 -21.78
CA VAL A 247 24.34 12.00 -22.33
C VAL A 247 23.08 12.61 -21.72
N THR A 248 22.05 12.79 -22.57
CA THR A 248 20.67 12.99 -22.13
C THR A 248 19.86 11.76 -22.51
N VAL A 249 19.20 11.16 -21.53
CA VAL A 249 18.30 10.01 -21.69
C VAL A 249 16.90 10.46 -21.33
N ARG A 250 15.96 10.30 -22.26
CA ARG A 250 14.53 10.46 -22.00
C ARG A 250 13.87 9.09 -22.17
N ALA A 251 13.11 8.67 -21.17
CA ALA A 251 12.25 7.49 -21.29
C ALA A 251 10.79 7.90 -21.14
N GLU A 252 9.95 7.31 -21.98
CA GLU A 252 8.52 7.42 -21.94
C GLU A 252 7.91 6.03 -21.76
N LYS A 253 6.91 5.97 -20.89
CA LYS A 253 6.06 4.81 -20.65
C LYS A 253 4.67 5.12 -21.24
N PRO A 254 4.36 4.63 -22.45
CA PRO A 254 3.05 4.82 -23.06
C PRO A 254 1.96 4.17 -22.20
N SER A 255 0.78 4.77 -22.17
CA SER A 255 -0.40 4.24 -21.44
C SER A 255 -0.20 4.07 -19.93
N ALA A 256 0.80 4.72 -19.32
CA ALA A 256 1.00 4.71 -17.87
C ALA A 256 -0.15 5.41 -17.10
N LEU A 257 -0.86 6.34 -17.75
CA LEU A 257 -1.95 7.10 -17.17
C LEU A 257 -3.13 7.11 -18.15
N THR A 258 -4.34 6.85 -17.65
CA THR A 258 -5.57 6.59 -18.42
C THR A 258 -6.00 7.73 -19.35
N PHE A 259 -5.41 8.92 -19.21
CA PHE A 259 -5.72 10.13 -19.98
C PHE A 259 -4.49 10.88 -20.53
N ALA A 260 -3.29 10.28 -20.44
CA ALA A 260 -2.07 10.87 -21.00
C ALA A 260 -1.50 9.99 -22.11
N GLU A 261 -0.88 10.60 -23.12
CA GLU A 261 -0.20 9.87 -24.21
C GLU A 261 0.95 8.99 -23.66
N ALA A 262 1.75 9.55 -22.75
CA ALA A 262 2.78 8.84 -21.99
C ALA A 262 3.17 9.63 -20.73
N ALA A 263 3.67 8.93 -19.71
CA ALA A 263 4.45 9.53 -18.64
C ALA A 263 5.94 9.35 -18.95
N GLY A 264 6.79 10.35 -18.66
CA GLY A 264 8.21 10.25 -19.00
C GLY A 264 9.13 11.08 -18.12
N VAL A 265 10.40 10.66 -18.05
CA VAL A 265 11.46 11.31 -17.29
C VAL A 265 12.64 11.55 -18.23
N GLU A 266 13.28 12.70 -18.11
CA GLU A 266 14.50 13.06 -18.82
C GLU A 266 15.62 13.39 -17.84
N VAL A 267 16.77 12.73 -17.99
CA VAL A 267 17.98 12.98 -17.20
C VAL A 267 19.15 13.32 -18.10
N THR A 268 19.96 14.28 -17.65
CA THR A 268 21.25 14.57 -18.28
C THR A 268 22.37 14.27 -17.30
N ARG A 269 23.36 13.48 -17.75
CA ARG A 269 24.51 13.06 -16.95
C ARG A 269 25.81 13.26 -17.71
N THR A 270 26.90 13.38 -16.96
CA THR A 270 28.25 13.54 -17.51
C THR A 270 29.14 12.41 -17.02
N ARG A 271 30.22 12.14 -17.75
CA ARG A 271 31.23 11.16 -17.34
C ARG A 271 31.86 11.52 -15.99
N LYS A 272 32.00 12.81 -15.69
CA LYS A 272 32.47 13.28 -14.37
C LYS A 272 31.51 12.88 -13.25
N TRP A 273 30.20 12.99 -13.47
CA TRP A 273 29.20 12.51 -12.52
C TRP A 273 29.30 11.00 -12.32
N TYR A 274 29.38 10.22 -13.40
CA TYR A 274 29.50 8.76 -13.30
C TYR A 274 30.71 8.31 -12.49
N LEU A 275 31.88 8.94 -12.70
CA LEU A 275 33.09 8.62 -11.94
C LEU A 275 32.94 8.95 -10.45
N ALA A 276 32.24 10.04 -10.11
CA ALA A 276 31.97 10.40 -8.71
C ALA A 276 31.03 9.40 -8.02
N GLU A 277 29.97 8.95 -8.68
CA GLU A 277 29.04 7.94 -8.13
C GLU A 277 29.70 6.55 -8.02
N LEU A 278 30.59 6.21 -8.96
CA LEU A 278 31.39 4.99 -8.90
C LEU A 278 32.32 4.98 -7.68
N GLU A 279 32.95 6.12 -7.37
CA GLU A 279 33.81 6.26 -6.19
C GLU A 279 33.01 6.23 -4.87
N SER A 280 31.77 6.72 -4.86
CA SER A 280 30.90 6.72 -3.67
C SER A 280 30.10 5.43 -3.46
N GLY A 281 30.13 4.49 -4.43
CA GLY A 281 29.38 3.23 -4.35
C GLY A 281 27.87 3.37 -4.55
N ASN A 282 27.40 4.48 -5.12
CA ASN A 282 25.97 4.80 -5.24
C ASN A 282 25.38 4.44 -6.62
N LEU A 283 26.08 3.63 -7.42
CA LEU A 283 25.60 3.29 -8.75
C LEU A 283 24.33 2.45 -8.68
N THR A 284 23.30 2.86 -9.41
CA THR A 284 22.07 2.06 -9.56
C THR A 284 22.30 0.76 -10.32
N SER A 285 23.35 0.69 -11.15
CA SER A 285 23.67 -0.48 -11.95
C SER A 285 24.24 -1.70 -11.20
N THR A 286 24.65 -1.54 -9.93
CA THR A 286 25.15 -2.65 -9.11
C THR A 286 24.04 -3.48 -8.43
N GLU A 287 22.81 -2.98 -8.36
CA GLU A 287 21.64 -3.66 -7.78
C GLU A 287 20.69 -4.27 -8.84
N ILE A 288 21.18 -4.49 -10.06
CA ILE A 288 20.35 -5.03 -11.14
C ILE A 288 20.17 -6.54 -10.95
N VAL A 289 18.93 -6.96 -10.73
CA VAL A 289 18.52 -8.36 -10.86
C VAL A 289 18.57 -8.75 -12.35
N LYS A 290 19.67 -9.36 -12.78
CA LYS A 290 19.80 -9.91 -14.15
C LYS A 290 18.90 -11.12 -14.32
N GLN A 291 18.19 -11.20 -15.45
CA GLN A 291 17.47 -12.42 -15.84
C GLN A 291 18.47 -13.51 -16.29
N PRO A 292 18.25 -14.79 -15.96
CA PRO A 292 19.07 -15.89 -16.46
C PRO A 292 18.86 -16.12 -17.97
N ASP A 293 19.92 -16.53 -18.67
CA ASP A 293 19.91 -16.78 -20.11
C ASP A 293 18.87 -17.85 -20.50
N GLY A 294 17.94 -17.50 -21.39
CA GLY A 294 16.97 -18.43 -21.98
C GLY A 294 15.52 -18.31 -21.48
N ALA A 295 15.18 -17.31 -20.67
CA ALA A 295 13.82 -17.11 -20.18
C ALA A 295 12.84 -16.69 -21.30
N VAL A 296 12.06 -17.65 -21.81
CA VAL A 296 10.86 -17.38 -22.61
C VAL A 296 9.64 -17.56 -21.71
N SER A 297 8.82 -16.50 -21.63
CA SER A 297 7.50 -16.42 -20.99
C SER A 297 7.49 -16.47 -19.45
N THR A 298 7.55 -15.26 -18.84
CA THR A 298 7.24 -14.89 -17.44
C THR A 298 7.93 -15.72 -16.34
N PRO A 299 8.62 -15.04 -15.41
CA PRO A 299 8.12 -15.20 -14.04
C PRO A 299 8.27 -13.95 -13.17
N LEU A 300 7.19 -13.64 -12.45
CA LEU A 300 7.12 -12.79 -11.24
C LEU A 300 7.94 -13.33 -10.06
N PHE A 301 8.64 -14.43 -10.27
CA PHE A 301 9.11 -15.29 -9.23
C PHE A 301 10.54 -15.73 -9.56
N PRO A 302 11.50 -15.50 -8.66
CA PRO A 302 12.83 -16.04 -8.86
C PRO A 302 12.77 -17.57 -8.81
N ASP A 303 13.48 -18.24 -9.74
CA ASP A 303 13.64 -19.71 -9.74
C ASP A 303 14.53 -20.20 -8.57
N THR A 304 15.07 -19.29 -7.76
CA THR A 304 15.91 -19.63 -6.62
C THR A 304 15.05 -20.01 -5.42
N VAL A 305 14.96 -21.32 -5.17
CA VAL A 305 14.60 -21.86 -3.86
C VAL A 305 15.68 -21.37 -2.88
N GLU A 306 15.35 -20.44 -1.99
CA GLU A 306 16.25 -20.16 -0.86
C GLU A 306 16.58 -21.47 -0.14
N GLU A 307 17.85 -21.66 0.23
CA GLU A 307 18.27 -22.87 0.93
C GLU A 307 17.69 -22.88 2.35
N PHE A 308 16.52 -23.49 2.51
CA PHE A 308 15.92 -23.75 3.83
C PHE A 308 16.82 -24.71 4.62
N ARG A 309 17.43 -24.21 5.70
CA ARG A 309 18.24 -25.02 6.60
C ARG A 309 17.33 -25.88 7.47
N GLU A 310 17.78 -27.09 7.75
CA GLU A 310 17.04 -28.04 8.57
C GLU A 310 17.11 -27.58 10.04
N GLY A 311 15.95 -27.29 10.64
CA GLY A 311 15.83 -26.89 12.05
C GLY A 311 15.51 -25.41 12.29
N ASP A 312 15.39 -24.58 11.26
CA ASP A 312 14.92 -23.19 11.40
C ASP A 312 13.41 -23.18 11.72
N ASN A 313 12.97 -22.25 12.58
CA ASN A 313 11.56 -22.05 12.89
C ASN A 313 11.03 -20.89 12.03
N HIS A 314 9.98 -21.16 11.26
CA HIS A 314 9.44 -20.25 10.27
C HIS A 314 8.06 -19.74 10.66
N THR A 315 7.75 -18.50 10.30
CA THR A 315 6.42 -17.91 10.50
C THR A 315 5.59 -18.07 9.24
N ALA A 316 4.50 -18.84 9.31
CA ALA A 316 3.54 -18.97 8.21
C ALA A 316 2.19 -18.36 8.59
N PHE A 317 1.56 -17.68 7.64
CA PHE A 317 0.19 -17.22 7.76
C PHE A 317 -0.71 -18.13 6.92
N ILE A 318 -1.70 -18.72 7.57
CA ILE A 318 -2.59 -19.72 6.97
C ILE A 318 -4.01 -19.18 7.02
N ALA A 319 -4.60 -18.89 5.86
CA ALA A 319 -6.01 -18.56 5.77
C ALA A 319 -6.84 -19.83 5.97
N PHE A 320 -7.90 -19.72 6.78
CA PHE A 320 -8.87 -20.80 6.97
C PHE A 320 -10.24 -20.40 6.45
N GLY A 321 -11.01 -21.38 5.94
CA GLY A 321 -12.39 -21.20 5.50
C GLY A 321 -13.25 -22.43 5.74
N SER A 322 -14.45 -22.25 6.29
CA SER A 322 -15.41 -23.35 6.51
C SER A 322 -16.85 -22.89 6.29
N ASN A 323 -17.66 -23.70 5.60
CA ASN A 323 -19.09 -23.42 5.40
C ASN A 323 -20.00 -24.67 5.45
N VAL A 324 -19.45 -25.86 5.77
CA VAL A 324 -20.22 -27.10 5.89
C VAL A 324 -20.11 -27.70 7.29
N GLY A 325 -21.25 -28.16 7.81
CA GLY A 325 -21.34 -28.79 9.13
C GLY A 325 -21.18 -27.80 10.27
N GLU A 326 -20.55 -28.24 11.36
CA GLU A 326 -20.23 -27.41 12.53
C GLU A 326 -19.00 -26.54 12.26
N SER A 327 -19.12 -25.53 11.39
CA SER A 327 -17.98 -24.77 10.86
C SER A 327 -17.08 -24.15 11.93
N LEU A 328 -17.65 -23.59 13.01
CA LEU A 328 -16.85 -23.02 14.10
C LEU A 328 -16.07 -24.10 14.86
N ALA A 329 -16.72 -25.23 15.17
CA ALA A 329 -16.06 -26.37 15.79
C ALA A 329 -14.98 -26.97 14.88
N ASN A 330 -15.17 -26.94 13.55
CA ASN A 330 -14.16 -27.38 12.60
C ASN A 330 -12.91 -26.49 12.63
N ILE A 331 -13.09 -25.16 12.73
CA ILE A 331 -12.00 -24.20 12.86
C ILE A 331 -11.23 -24.47 14.17
N GLU A 332 -11.91 -24.63 15.30
CA GLU A 332 -11.28 -24.95 16.59
C GLU A 332 -10.53 -26.29 16.56
N ARG A 333 -11.14 -27.33 15.97
CA ARG A 333 -10.51 -28.64 15.80
C ARG A 333 -9.28 -28.55 14.88
N SER A 334 -9.27 -27.66 13.89
CA SER A 334 -8.14 -27.49 12.98
C SER A 334 -6.88 -27.02 13.73
N VAL A 335 -7.02 -26.17 14.75
CA VAL A 335 -5.90 -25.74 15.62
C VAL A 335 -5.25 -26.94 16.32
N THR A 336 -6.06 -27.88 16.80
CA THR A 336 -5.56 -29.12 17.42
C THR A 336 -4.87 -30.04 16.41
N GLU A 337 -5.40 -30.13 15.19
CA GLU A 337 -4.81 -30.96 14.12
C GLU A 337 -3.51 -30.37 13.56
N LEU A 338 -3.38 -29.04 13.53
CA LEU A 338 -2.14 -28.33 13.20
C LEU A 338 -1.05 -28.65 14.23
N ALA A 339 -1.37 -28.55 15.52
CA ALA A 339 -0.43 -28.82 16.61
C ALA A 339 0.13 -30.26 16.55
N LYS A 340 -0.71 -31.26 16.21
CA LYS A 340 -0.28 -32.66 16.03
C LYS A 340 0.76 -32.86 14.92
N ARG A 341 0.84 -31.92 13.96
CA ARG A 341 1.75 -31.96 12.81
C ARG A 341 2.94 -31.01 12.96
N GLY A 342 3.19 -30.50 14.17
CA GLY A 342 4.32 -29.59 14.43
C GLY A 342 4.10 -28.17 13.91
N ILE A 343 2.83 -27.73 13.80
CA ILE A 343 2.46 -26.38 13.40
C ILE A 343 1.75 -25.73 14.59
N THR A 344 2.41 -24.75 15.22
CA THR A 344 1.88 -24.09 16.42
C THR A 344 1.18 -22.80 16.03
N VAL A 345 -0.10 -22.64 16.38
CA VAL A 345 -0.81 -21.38 16.21
C VAL A 345 -0.40 -20.42 17.34
N VAL A 346 0.22 -19.30 16.98
CA VAL A 346 0.73 -18.30 17.93
C VAL A 346 -0.17 -17.07 18.05
N ASP A 347 -0.95 -16.78 17.01
CA ASP A 347 -1.91 -15.67 16.98
C ASP A 347 -3.05 -16.02 16.00
N THR A 348 -4.22 -15.42 16.20
CA THR A 348 -5.43 -15.64 15.39
C THR A 348 -6.05 -14.30 15.03
N SER A 349 -6.58 -14.19 13.81
CA SER A 349 -7.47 -13.08 13.48
C SER A 349 -8.83 -13.25 14.18
N SER A 350 -9.70 -12.25 14.09
CA SER A 350 -11.13 -12.45 14.29
C SER A 350 -11.68 -13.45 13.26
N ILE A 351 -12.79 -14.10 13.58
CA ILE A 351 -13.56 -14.89 12.60
C ILE A 351 -14.51 -13.92 11.89
N PHE A 352 -14.52 -13.99 10.56
CA PHE A 352 -15.41 -13.22 9.72
C PHE A 352 -16.36 -14.13 8.96
N GLN A 353 -17.65 -13.81 8.97
CA GLN A 353 -18.62 -14.41 8.07
C GLN A 353 -18.66 -13.62 6.76
N SER A 354 -18.54 -14.31 5.63
CA SER A 354 -18.61 -13.71 4.28
C SER A 354 -19.60 -14.44 3.37
N ASP A 355 -20.07 -13.73 2.34
CA ASP A 355 -20.79 -14.38 1.24
C ASP A 355 -19.83 -15.20 0.36
N PRO A 356 -20.32 -16.24 -0.33
CA PRO A 356 -19.51 -17.02 -1.27
C PRO A 356 -19.01 -16.20 -2.48
N MET A 357 -17.79 -16.48 -2.95
CA MET A 357 -17.11 -15.72 -4.01
C MET A 357 -17.13 -16.37 -5.42
N TYR A 358 -17.73 -17.56 -5.60
CA TYR A 358 -17.77 -18.19 -6.93
C TYR A 358 -19.03 -19.02 -7.13
N VAL A 359 -19.27 -19.97 -6.23
CA VAL A 359 -20.51 -20.73 -6.19
C VAL A 359 -21.46 -19.97 -5.27
N LEU A 360 -22.36 -19.18 -5.83
CA LEU A 360 -23.24 -18.26 -5.07
C LEU A 360 -24.37 -18.96 -4.30
N ASP A 361 -24.69 -20.20 -4.67
CA ASP A 361 -25.71 -21.04 -4.04
C ASP A 361 -25.07 -22.04 -3.07
N GLN A 362 -24.52 -21.51 -1.97
CA GLN A 362 -23.97 -22.31 -0.86
C GLN A 362 -24.06 -21.54 0.46
N PRO A 363 -23.88 -22.21 1.62
CA PRO A 363 -23.84 -21.53 2.91
C PRO A 363 -22.70 -20.50 2.99
N LYS A 364 -22.89 -19.48 3.82
CA LYS A 364 -21.87 -18.46 4.10
C LYS A 364 -20.62 -19.09 4.71
N PHE A 365 -19.46 -18.51 4.41
CA PHE A 365 -18.19 -18.97 4.95
C PHE A 365 -17.85 -18.27 6.26
N TYR A 366 -17.26 -19.00 7.18
CA TYR A 366 -16.47 -18.47 8.28
C TYR A 366 -14.99 -18.51 7.87
N ASN A 367 -14.37 -17.34 7.80
CA ASN A 367 -13.00 -17.14 7.34
C ASN A 367 -12.16 -16.45 8.41
N GLY A 368 -10.86 -16.64 8.33
CA GLY A 368 -9.87 -15.94 9.14
C GLY A 368 -8.47 -16.38 8.78
N VAL A 369 -7.49 -15.95 9.58
CA VAL A 369 -6.07 -16.26 9.40
C VAL A 369 -5.48 -16.73 10.72
N PHE A 370 -4.71 -17.81 10.65
CA PHE A 370 -3.79 -18.23 11.70
C PHE A 370 -2.40 -17.67 11.41
N LYS A 371 -1.76 -17.07 12.41
CA LYS A 371 -0.31 -16.90 12.43
C LYS A 371 0.28 -18.12 13.11
N THR A 372 1.21 -18.78 12.44
CA THR A 372 1.76 -20.06 12.88
C THR A 372 3.27 -20.06 12.89
N GLU A 373 3.85 -20.86 13.77
CA GLU A 373 5.27 -21.20 13.79
C GLU A 373 5.44 -22.69 13.45
N THR A 374 6.37 -23.00 12.56
CA THR A 374 6.65 -24.37 12.14
C THR A 374 8.07 -24.55 11.63
N SER A 375 8.63 -25.75 11.77
CA SER A 375 9.90 -26.14 11.14
C SER A 375 9.74 -26.78 9.76
N LEU A 376 8.49 -26.90 9.26
CA LEU A 376 8.18 -27.51 7.96
C LEU A 376 8.45 -26.55 6.82
N LYS A 377 9.10 -27.02 5.75
CA LYS A 377 9.30 -26.23 4.52
C LYS A 377 7.97 -25.95 3.82
N PRO A 378 7.86 -24.94 2.93
CA PRO A 378 6.59 -24.57 2.29
C PRO A 378 5.80 -25.74 1.67
N LEU A 379 6.48 -26.66 0.98
CA LEU A 379 5.83 -27.84 0.37
C LEU A 379 5.41 -28.89 1.40
N GLU A 380 6.19 -29.08 2.46
CA GLU A 380 5.88 -30.01 3.55
C GLU A 380 4.71 -29.49 4.38
N LEU A 381 4.68 -28.17 4.62
CA LEU A 381 3.56 -27.48 5.23
C LEU A 381 2.30 -27.68 4.38
N LEU A 382 2.37 -27.44 3.06
CA LEU A 382 1.23 -27.68 2.17
C LEU A 382 0.72 -29.13 2.25
N ASP A 383 1.63 -30.10 2.20
CA ASP A 383 1.27 -31.52 2.28
C ASP A 383 0.61 -31.85 3.64
N ALA A 384 1.09 -31.27 4.75
CA ALA A 384 0.48 -31.39 6.07
C ALA A 384 -0.92 -30.74 6.15
N LEU A 385 -1.13 -29.57 5.54
CA LEU A 385 -2.44 -28.92 5.48
C LEU A 385 -3.44 -29.75 4.66
N LYS A 386 -3.01 -30.33 3.53
CA LYS A 386 -3.87 -31.22 2.74
C LYS A 386 -4.21 -32.50 3.47
N ASP A 387 -3.28 -33.06 4.24
CA ASP A 387 -3.57 -34.20 5.11
C ASP A 387 -4.67 -33.87 6.16
N ILE A 388 -4.64 -32.66 6.76
CA ILE A 388 -5.71 -32.21 7.66
C ILE A 388 -7.06 -32.16 6.91
N GLU A 389 -7.10 -31.48 5.76
CA GLU A 389 -8.33 -31.33 4.98
C GLU A 389 -8.95 -32.68 4.58
N TYR A 390 -8.16 -33.57 3.96
CA TYR A 390 -8.67 -34.80 3.37
C TYR A 390 -8.80 -35.94 4.37
N ASN A 391 -7.86 -36.11 5.31
CA ASN A 391 -7.85 -37.27 6.21
C ASN A 391 -8.49 -36.96 7.57
N ALA A 392 -8.22 -35.80 8.17
CA ALA A 392 -8.79 -35.46 9.49
C ALA A 392 -10.24 -34.95 9.40
N PHE A 393 -10.55 -34.21 8.33
CA PHE A 393 -11.87 -33.60 8.10
C PHE A 393 -12.67 -34.23 6.97
N GLN A 394 -12.14 -35.29 6.33
CA GLN A 394 -12.81 -36.06 5.28
C GLN A 394 -13.39 -35.18 4.16
N ARG A 395 -12.67 -34.10 3.79
CA ARG A 395 -13.11 -33.19 2.73
C ARG A 395 -13.21 -33.94 1.41
N VAL A 396 -14.36 -33.83 0.74
CA VAL A 396 -14.56 -34.34 -0.63
C VAL A 396 -14.65 -33.14 -1.57
N LYS A 397 -13.71 -33.02 -2.51
CA LYS A 397 -13.70 -31.93 -3.49
C LYS A 397 -14.55 -32.32 -4.71
N GLU A 398 -15.87 -32.18 -4.60
CA GLU A 398 -16.80 -32.44 -5.72
C GLU A 398 -16.82 -31.32 -6.76
N ILE A 399 -16.73 -30.07 -6.30
CA ILE A 399 -16.78 -28.86 -7.14
C ILE A 399 -15.63 -27.93 -6.73
N GLU A 400 -14.94 -27.34 -7.70
CA GLU A 400 -13.92 -26.33 -7.45
C GLU A 400 -14.54 -25.08 -6.78
N ASN A 401 -13.92 -24.60 -5.70
CA ASN A 401 -14.44 -23.51 -4.85
C ASN A 401 -15.83 -23.75 -4.23
N GLY A 402 -16.28 -25.01 -4.20
CA GLY A 402 -17.55 -25.42 -3.59
C GLY A 402 -17.52 -25.51 -2.05
N PRO A 403 -18.61 -26.06 -1.48
CA PRO A 403 -18.77 -26.22 -0.04
C PRO A 403 -17.70 -27.14 0.56
N ARG A 404 -17.24 -26.84 1.78
CA ARG A 404 -16.16 -27.56 2.45
C ARG A 404 -16.22 -27.48 3.98
N SER A 405 -15.80 -28.57 4.62
CA SER A 405 -15.69 -28.69 6.08
C SER A 405 -14.58 -27.81 6.64
N ILE A 406 -13.43 -27.75 5.97
CA ILE A 406 -12.32 -26.83 6.24
C ILE A 406 -11.45 -26.68 4.97
N ASP A 407 -10.81 -25.53 4.84
CA ASP A 407 -9.86 -25.16 3.78
C ASP A 407 -8.73 -24.40 4.44
N LEU A 408 -7.49 -24.79 4.18
CA LEU A 408 -6.29 -24.21 4.78
C LEU A 408 -5.30 -23.84 3.66
N ASP A 409 -5.13 -22.54 3.44
CA ASP A 409 -4.27 -22.00 2.38
C ASP A 409 -3.11 -21.20 2.99
N ILE A 410 -1.88 -21.51 2.57
CA ILE A 410 -0.69 -20.72 2.94
C ILE A 410 -0.76 -19.40 2.18
N ILE A 411 -0.88 -18.27 2.89
CA ILE A 411 -0.97 -16.93 2.27
C ILE A 411 0.36 -16.18 2.29
N LEU A 412 1.12 -16.31 3.37
CA LEU A 412 2.46 -15.76 3.54
C LEU A 412 3.33 -16.79 4.28
N TYR A 413 4.63 -16.73 4.05
CA TYR A 413 5.63 -17.55 4.73
C TYR A 413 6.86 -16.67 4.84
N ASP A 414 7.30 -16.38 6.07
CA ASP A 414 8.34 -15.40 6.38
C ASP A 414 8.19 -14.12 5.51
N ASP A 415 9.26 -13.72 4.84
CA ASP A 415 9.31 -12.68 3.81
C ASP A 415 9.62 -13.24 2.41
N ILE A 416 9.48 -14.55 2.22
CA ILE A 416 9.90 -15.22 0.98
C ILE A 416 8.90 -15.05 -0.16
N VAL A 417 9.41 -15.21 -1.36
CA VAL A 417 8.64 -15.44 -2.58
C VAL A 417 8.92 -16.86 -3.06
N PHE A 418 7.90 -17.72 -3.07
CA PHE A 418 8.01 -19.12 -3.47
C PHE A 418 7.10 -19.41 -4.66
N ASN A 419 7.63 -20.04 -5.71
CA ASN A 419 6.88 -20.30 -6.93
C ASN A 419 7.17 -21.67 -7.54
N GLN A 420 6.24 -22.59 -7.32
CA GLN A 420 6.23 -23.89 -7.98
C GLN A 420 4.83 -24.19 -8.50
N PRO A 421 4.40 -23.54 -9.59
CA PRO A 421 3.09 -23.77 -10.16
C PRO A 421 3.01 -25.18 -10.80
N PRO A 422 1.86 -25.87 -10.74
CA PRO A 422 0.61 -25.45 -10.11
C PRO A 422 0.54 -25.80 -8.60
N LYS A 423 1.61 -26.33 -7.99
CA LYS A 423 1.58 -26.90 -6.64
C LYS A 423 1.46 -25.84 -5.55
N LEU A 424 2.30 -24.80 -5.55
CA LEU A 424 2.31 -23.78 -4.50
C LEU A 424 2.89 -22.44 -5.00
N MET A 425 2.24 -21.34 -4.63
CA MET A 425 2.71 -19.98 -4.85
C MET A 425 2.54 -19.17 -3.56
N ILE A 426 3.61 -18.52 -3.11
CA ILE A 426 3.65 -17.66 -1.91
C ILE A 426 4.32 -16.33 -2.30
N PRO A 427 3.75 -15.16 -1.96
CA PRO A 427 2.41 -14.96 -1.40
C PRO A 427 1.29 -15.53 -2.28
N HIS A 428 0.17 -15.92 -1.67
CA HIS A 428 -0.92 -16.58 -2.40
C HIS A 428 -1.54 -15.64 -3.44
N VAL A 429 -1.55 -16.04 -4.71
CA VAL A 429 -1.96 -15.21 -5.86
C VAL A 429 -3.36 -14.59 -5.74
N GLY A 430 -4.29 -15.28 -5.11
CA GLY A 430 -5.67 -14.80 -4.93
C GLY A 430 -5.86 -13.85 -3.75
N MET A 431 -4.88 -13.66 -2.87
CA MET A 431 -5.09 -12.97 -1.58
C MET A 431 -5.50 -11.51 -1.77
N LEU A 432 -4.92 -10.82 -2.75
CA LEU A 432 -5.14 -9.38 -2.98
C LEU A 432 -6.55 -9.04 -3.47
N SER A 433 -7.28 -10.04 -3.97
CA SER A 433 -8.66 -9.89 -4.45
C SER A 433 -9.72 -10.26 -3.41
N ARG A 434 -9.32 -10.76 -2.23
CA ARG A 434 -10.21 -11.40 -1.25
C ARG A 434 -10.26 -10.59 0.03
N THR A 435 -11.35 -9.87 0.28
CA THR A 435 -11.53 -9.13 1.54
C THR A 435 -11.48 -10.06 2.75
N PHE A 436 -12.09 -11.26 2.64
CA PHE A 436 -12.09 -12.28 3.69
C PHE A 436 -10.71 -12.91 3.98
N VAL A 437 -9.68 -12.58 3.20
CA VAL A 437 -8.27 -12.91 3.49
C VAL A 437 -7.53 -11.69 4.00
N LEU A 438 -7.59 -10.56 3.29
CA LEU A 438 -6.83 -9.35 3.66
C LEU A 438 -7.29 -8.75 4.98
N LYS A 439 -8.60 -8.67 5.23
CA LYS A 439 -9.12 -8.08 6.48
C LYS A 439 -8.62 -8.81 7.72
N PRO A 440 -8.77 -10.15 7.85
CA PRO A 440 -8.18 -10.88 8.96
C PRO A 440 -6.64 -10.83 8.98
N LEU A 441 -5.97 -10.85 7.82
CA LEU A 441 -4.51 -10.73 7.77
C LEU A 441 -4.01 -9.40 8.37
N THR A 442 -4.66 -8.26 8.06
CA THR A 442 -4.28 -6.94 8.57
C THR A 442 -4.31 -6.84 10.10
N GLN A 443 -5.07 -7.69 10.79
CA GLN A 443 -5.03 -7.76 12.25
C GLN A 443 -3.72 -8.36 12.79
N LEU A 444 -3.05 -9.20 12.00
CA LEU A 444 -1.90 -10.02 12.40
C LEU A 444 -0.56 -9.47 11.91
N VAL A 445 -0.57 -8.61 10.89
CA VAL A 445 0.62 -7.95 10.37
C VAL A 445 0.65 -6.48 10.80
N PRO A 446 1.85 -5.90 11.02
CA PRO A 446 1.99 -4.47 11.25
C PRO A 446 1.34 -3.63 10.14
N SER A 447 0.88 -2.42 10.46
CA SER A 447 0.36 -1.47 9.46
C SER A 447 1.36 -1.09 8.38
N THR A 448 2.65 -1.17 8.71
CA THR A 448 3.79 -0.95 7.83
C THR A 448 4.21 -2.19 7.05
N ALA A 449 3.57 -3.35 7.26
CA ALA A 449 3.95 -4.58 6.58
C ALA A 449 3.67 -4.48 5.08
N ILE A 450 4.71 -4.74 4.29
CA ILE A 450 4.72 -4.61 2.84
C ILE A 450 4.53 -5.99 2.22
N HIS A 451 3.66 -6.09 1.23
CA HIS A 451 3.49 -7.32 0.48
C HIS A 451 4.74 -7.59 -0.41
N PRO A 452 5.37 -8.78 -0.32
CA PRO A 452 6.67 -9.06 -0.97
C PRO A 452 6.74 -8.76 -2.48
N LEU A 453 5.66 -9.03 -3.22
CA LEU A 453 5.61 -8.79 -4.68
C LEU A 453 5.22 -7.37 -5.09
N THR A 454 4.29 -6.73 -4.37
CA THR A 454 3.68 -5.46 -4.78
C THR A 454 4.44 -4.25 -4.27
N ALA A 455 5.21 -4.43 -3.20
CA ALA A 455 5.87 -3.34 -2.46
C ALA A 455 4.90 -2.28 -1.88
N GLU A 456 3.61 -2.58 -1.79
CA GLU A 456 2.61 -1.78 -1.07
C GLU A 456 2.21 -2.47 0.25
N THR A 457 1.67 -1.70 1.19
CA THR A 457 1.20 -2.27 2.46
C THR A 457 -0.05 -3.12 2.26
N PHE A 458 -0.25 -4.14 3.10
CA PHE A 458 -1.49 -4.94 3.07
C PHE A 458 -2.73 -4.08 3.34
N TYR A 459 -2.58 -2.99 4.10
CA TYR A 459 -3.65 -2.01 4.36
C TYR A 459 -4.03 -1.23 3.09
N SER A 460 -3.05 -0.79 2.30
CA SER A 460 -3.29 -0.16 0.99
C SER A 460 -4.09 -1.08 0.06
N HIS A 461 -3.71 -2.37 -0.01
CA HIS A 461 -4.46 -3.35 -0.80
C HIS A 461 -5.90 -3.54 -0.31
N LEU A 462 -6.11 -3.57 1.01
CA LEU A 462 -7.45 -3.70 1.58
C LEU A 462 -8.35 -2.49 1.22
N GLU A 463 -7.80 -1.27 1.22
CA GLU A 463 -8.51 -0.04 0.83
C GLU A 463 -8.82 0.02 -0.68
N GLN A 464 -7.98 -0.61 -1.51
CA GLN A 464 -8.13 -0.64 -2.96
C GLN A 464 -9.16 -1.67 -3.47
N ILE A 465 -9.61 -2.61 -2.62
CA ILE A 465 -10.63 -3.57 -3.05
C ILE A 465 -11.94 -2.84 -3.35
N SER A 466 -12.38 -2.94 -4.61
CA SER A 466 -13.66 -2.41 -5.08
C SER A 466 -14.81 -3.35 -4.76
N ASP A 467 -16.04 -2.86 -4.91
CA ASP A 467 -17.23 -3.70 -4.84
C ASP A 467 -17.12 -4.86 -5.84
N PRO A 468 -17.48 -6.09 -5.42
CA PRO A 468 -17.30 -7.26 -6.26
C PRO A 468 -18.33 -7.27 -7.40
N ASP A 469 -18.00 -7.95 -8.48
CA ASP A 469 -18.99 -8.30 -9.51
C ASP A 469 -20.06 -9.21 -8.88
N PRO A 470 -21.36 -8.83 -8.88
CA PRO A 470 -22.43 -9.62 -8.29
C PRO A 470 -22.59 -11.03 -8.88
N GLU A 471 -22.10 -11.28 -10.11
CA GLU A 471 -22.09 -12.61 -10.71
C GLU A 471 -20.99 -13.51 -10.12
N VAL A 472 -19.96 -12.92 -9.52
CA VAL A 472 -18.85 -13.61 -8.85
C VAL A 472 -19.09 -13.69 -7.35
N GLN A 473 -19.35 -12.56 -6.70
CA GLN A 473 -19.58 -12.47 -5.26
C GLN A 473 -20.67 -11.44 -4.95
N LYS A 474 -21.65 -11.83 -4.13
CA LYS A 474 -22.78 -10.94 -3.77
C LYS A 474 -22.34 -9.70 -3.00
N SER A 475 -21.35 -9.82 -2.12
CA SER A 475 -20.86 -8.70 -1.30
C SER A 475 -19.47 -8.99 -0.74
N ASN A 476 -18.66 -7.94 -0.64
CA ASN A 476 -17.38 -7.95 0.05
C ASN A 476 -17.48 -7.65 1.56
N ALA A 477 -18.71 -7.39 2.06
CA ALA A 477 -18.97 -7.11 3.46
C ALA A 477 -18.67 -8.33 4.33
N LEU A 478 -18.03 -8.08 5.48
CA LEU A 478 -17.65 -9.09 6.45
C LEU A 478 -18.34 -8.80 7.77
N LYS A 479 -18.83 -9.87 8.41
CA LYS A 479 -19.42 -9.78 9.75
C LYS A 479 -18.50 -10.45 10.76
N SER A 480 -18.10 -9.75 11.80
CA SER A 480 -17.33 -10.33 12.90
C SER A 480 -18.16 -11.37 13.65
N VAL A 481 -17.53 -12.46 14.06
CA VAL A 481 -18.18 -13.58 14.74
C VAL A 481 -17.47 -13.86 16.05
N VAL A 482 -18.24 -13.91 17.15
CA VAL A 482 -17.79 -14.34 18.47
C VAL A 482 -18.47 -15.68 18.79
N PRO A 483 -17.74 -16.80 18.77
CA PRO A 483 -18.27 -18.11 19.11
C PRO A 483 -18.80 -18.16 20.55
N LEU A 484 -19.93 -18.85 20.76
CA LEU A 484 -20.48 -19.17 22.07
C LEU A 484 -20.61 -20.69 22.21
N ARG A 485 -20.29 -21.23 23.38
CA ARG A 485 -20.35 -22.67 23.62
C ARG A 485 -21.79 -23.17 23.67
N GLY A 486 -22.10 -24.15 22.82
CA GLY A 486 -23.42 -24.79 22.77
C GLY A 486 -24.56 -23.86 22.35
N LYS A 487 -24.25 -22.73 21.72
CA LYS A 487 -25.18 -21.66 21.35
C LYS A 487 -24.85 -21.10 19.98
N ALA A 488 -25.82 -20.39 19.38
CA ALA A 488 -25.54 -19.58 18.21
C ALA A 488 -24.47 -18.52 18.53
N PRO A 489 -23.51 -18.26 17.64
CA PRO A 489 -22.49 -17.23 17.86
C PRO A 489 -23.11 -15.83 17.82
N LEU A 490 -22.43 -14.86 18.43
CA LEU A 490 -22.75 -13.45 18.21
C LEU A 490 -22.13 -13.00 16.88
N VAL A 491 -22.94 -12.37 16.03
CA VAL A 491 -22.52 -11.94 14.70
C VAL A 491 -22.77 -10.44 14.57
N PHE A 492 -21.71 -9.69 14.29
CA PHE A 492 -21.71 -8.24 14.25
C PHE A 492 -21.29 -7.74 12.87
N ASP A 493 -22.13 -6.89 12.31
CA ASP A 493 -21.83 -6.09 11.13
C ASP A 493 -21.80 -4.63 11.60
N ALA A 494 -20.61 -4.02 11.56
CA ALA A 494 -20.34 -2.74 12.21
C ALA A 494 -21.32 -1.62 11.79
N ASP A 495 -21.87 -1.72 10.57
CA ASP A 495 -22.76 -0.71 10.01
C ASP A 495 -24.19 -1.25 9.73
N ARG A 496 -24.43 -2.57 9.77
CA ARG A 496 -25.71 -3.17 9.32
C ARG A 496 -26.32 -4.21 10.25
N SER A 497 -25.72 -4.48 11.41
CA SER A 497 -26.32 -5.34 12.43
C SER A 497 -27.06 -4.52 13.49
N HIS A 498 -28.08 -5.09 14.14
CA HIS A 498 -28.72 -4.45 15.28
C HIS A 498 -27.75 -4.32 16.45
N THR A 499 -27.77 -3.18 17.14
CA THR A 499 -27.05 -3.03 18.40
C THR A 499 -27.69 -3.91 19.46
N LEU A 500 -26.90 -4.76 20.14
CA LEU A 500 -27.44 -5.65 21.18
C LEU A 500 -27.58 -4.91 22.51
N VAL A 501 -28.69 -5.13 23.20
CA VAL A 501 -28.92 -4.61 24.55
C VAL A 501 -28.53 -5.66 25.59
N MET A 502 -27.58 -5.30 26.44
CA MET A 502 -27.13 -6.07 27.59
C MET A 502 -27.75 -5.51 28.88
N GLY A 503 -28.64 -6.28 29.51
CA GLY A 503 -29.37 -5.90 30.71
C GLY A 503 -28.60 -6.22 32.00
N ILE A 504 -28.49 -5.25 32.91
CA ILE A 504 -27.74 -5.38 34.17
C ILE A 504 -28.58 -6.06 35.25
N VAL A 505 -28.05 -7.14 35.85
CA VAL A 505 -28.64 -7.84 36.99
C VAL A 505 -27.64 -7.78 38.16
N ASN A 506 -27.81 -6.76 39.01
CA ASN A 506 -26.99 -6.59 40.22
C ASN A 506 -27.50 -7.49 41.36
N VAL A 507 -26.71 -8.45 41.80
CA VAL A 507 -26.98 -9.33 42.95
C VAL A 507 -26.13 -8.88 44.14
N THR A 508 -26.31 -7.62 44.54
CA THR A 508 -25.56 -6.98 45.65
C THR A 508 -26.50 -6.32 46.65
N PRO A 509 -26.17 -6.33 47.96
CA PRO A 509 -26.91 -5.57 48.96
C PRO A 509 -26.79 -4.04 48.73
N ASP A 510 -25.66 -3.59 48.16
CA ASP A 510 -25.29 -2.16 48.06
C ASP A 510 -25.51 -1.54 46.67
N SER A 511 -26.54 -1.95 45.91
CA SER A 511 -26.70 -1.45 44.53
C SER A 511 -27.18 0.02 44.48
N PHE A 512 -26.27 1.01 44.52
CA PHE A 512 -26.45 2.47 44.33
C PHE A 512 -27.47 2.95 43.28
N SER A 513 -27.76 2.18 42.23
CA SER A 513 -28.74 2.53 41.19
C SER A 513 -30.07 1.78 41.32
N ASP A 514 -30.08 0.60 41.95
CA ASP A 514 -31.30 -0.21 42.14
C ASP A 514 -31.68 -0.34 43.63
N GLY A 515 -30.97 0.34 44.53
CA GLY A 515 -31.18 0.39 45.99
C GLY A 515 -31.20 -0.95 46.71
N GLY A 516 -30.53 -2.00 46.21
CA GLY A 516 -30.62 -3.37 46.75
C GLY A 516 -31.99 -4.02 46.52
N LYS A 517 -32.89 -3.42 45.71
CA LYS A 517 -34.29 -3.88 45.52
C LYS A 517 -34.41 -5.33 45.04
N HIS A 518 -33.40 -5.83 44.34
CA HIS A 518 -33.38 -7.16 43.75
C HIS A 518 -32.51 -8.16 44.52
N TYR A 519 -31.90 -7.75 45.63
CA TYR A 519 -31.11 -8.60 46.51
C TYR A 519 -31.93 -9.01 47.73
N ASP A 520 -32.00 -10.31 47.96
CA ASP A 520 -32.45 -10.89 49.21
C ASP A 520 -31.52 -12.06 49.51
N GLU A 521 -30.75 -11.96 50.59
CA GLU A 521 -29.73 -12.95 50.99
C GLU A 521 -30.34 -14.35 51.19
N LYS A 522 -31.66 -14.43 51.40
CA LYS A 522 -32.41 -15.68 51.56
C LYS A 522 -33.26 -16.05 50.36
N ASP A 523 -33.41 -15.18 49.36
CA ASP A 523 -34.31 -15.38 48.22
C ASP A 523 -33.81 -14.78 46.90
N VAL A 524 -33.22 -15.62 46.06
CA VAL A 524 -32.77 -15.24 44.71
C VAL A 524 -33.92 -14.99 43.72
N SER A 525 -35.18 -15.26 44.10
CA SER A 525 -36.35 -15.10 43.23
C SER A 525 -36.53 -13.68 42.71
N LYS A 526 -36.10 -12.66 43.49
CA LYS A 526 -36.17 -11.25 43.04
C LYS A 526 -35.19 -10.95 41.90
N ALA A 527 -33.96 -11.46 41.98
CA ALA A 527 -32.97 -11.32 40.92
C ALA A 527 -33.39 -12.08 39.66
N ILE A 528 -34.00 -13.27 39.84
CA ILE A 528 -34.56 -14.06 38.74
C ILE A 528 -35.74 -13.33 38.09
N ALA A 529 -36.70 -12.81 38.87
CA ALA A 529 -37.83 -12.04 38.35
C ALA A 529 -37.40 -10.76 37.63
N HIS A 530 -36.33 -10.11 38.09
CA HIS A 530 -35.74 -8.97 37.39
C HIS A 530 -35.11 -9.40 36.05
N ALA A 531 -34.31 -10.47 36.05
CA ALA A 531 -33.76 -11.03 34.81
C ALA A 531 -34.86 -11.40 33.81
N GLU A 532 -35.97 -11.98 34.28
CA GLU A 532 -37.17 -12.26 33.46
C GLU A 532 -37.77 -11.01 32.84
N LYS A 533 -37.89 -9.93 33.62
CA LYS A 533 -38.37 -8.64 33.12
C LYS A 533 -37.43 -8.11 32.04
N LEU A 534 -36.12 -8.08 32.28
CA LEU A 534 -35.15 -7.57 31.30
C LEU A 534 -35.18 -8.36 29.97
N ILE A 535 -35.35 -9.70 30.04
CA ILE A 535 -35.51 -10.53 28.84
C ILE A 535 -36.80 -10.16 28.10
N ALA A 536 -37.92 -10.02 28.83
CA ALA A 536 -39.20 -9.62 28.25
C ALA A 536 -39.15 -8.23 27.62
N ASP A 537 -38.40 -7.30 28.22
CA ASP A 537 -38.18 -5.94 27.75
C ASP A 537 -37.27 -5.88 26.52
N GLY A 538 -36.58 -6.99 26.18
CA GLY A 538 -35.85 -7.14 24.92
C GLY A 538 -34.33 -7.32 25.06
N ALA A 539 -33.80 -7.49 26.27
CA ALA A 539 -32.38 -7.79 26.46
C ALA A 539 -31.98 -9.09 25.74
N LYS A 540 -30.87 -9.05 25.00
CA LYS A 540 -30.28 -10.22 24.33
C LYS A 540 -29.14 -10.85 25.12
N ILE A 541 -28.56 -10.06 26.02
CA ILE A 541 -27.52 -10.49 26.95
C ILE A 541 -27.94 -10.04 28.35
N LEU A 542 -27.75 -10.88 29.35
CA LEU A 542 -27.86 -10.50 30.76
C LEU A 542 -26.47 -10.47 31.37
N ASP A 543 -26.14 -9.39 32.06
CA ASP A 543 -24.86 -9.26 32.77
C ASP A 543 -25.11 -9.29 34.27
N ILE A 544 -24.71 -10.40 34.89
CA ILE A 544 -24.97 -10.71 36.29
C ILE A 544 -23.72 -10.34 37.09
N GLY A 545 -23.87 -9.47 38.11
CA GLY A 545 -22.76 -9.00 38.94
C GLY A 545 -23.02 -9.20 40.42
N GLY A 546 -22.09 -9.85 41.13
CA GLY A 546 -22.17 -10.12 42.58
C GLY A 546 -21.45 -9.09 43.46
N MET A 547 -20.78 -8.12 42.84
CA MET A 547 -19.92 -7.14 43.49
C MET A 547 -20.10 -5.74 42.88
N SER A 548 -20.00 -4.70 43.71
CA SER A 548 -19.99 -3.32 43.25
C SER A 548 -18.59 -2.94 42.75
N THR A 549 -18.50 -2.43 41.53
CA THR A 549 -17.29 -1.90 40.90
C THR A 549 -17.21 -0.36 40.94
N ARG A 550 -17.96 0.25 41.86
CA ARG A 550 -18.06 1.71 41.97
C ARG A 550 -16.83 2.33 42.63
N PRO A 551 -16.53 3.61 42.33
CA PRO A 551 -15.45 4.30 43.01
C PRO A 551 -15.61 4.26 44.53
N GLY A 552 -14.59 3.76 45.23
CA GLY A 552 -14.57 3.67 46.69
C GLY A 552 -15.29 2.46 47.30
N SER A 553 -15.78 1.49 46.50
CA SER A 553 -16.40 0.27 47.03
C SER A 553 -15.42 -0.87 47.31
N GLY A 554 -14.09 -0.65 47.19
CA GLY A 554 -13.08 -1.70 47.40
C GLY A 554 -13.03 -2.18 48.85
N ALA A 555 -13.20 -1.28 49.82
CA ALA A 555 -13.20 -1.61 51.25
C ALA A 555 -14.38 -2.50 51.70
N THR A 556 -15.46 -2.54 50.93
CA THR A 556 -16.69 -3.31 51.21
C THR A 556 -16.88 -4.45 50.21
N ALA A 557 -15.87 -4.81 49.44
CA ALA A 557 -15.98 -5.87 48.44
C ALA A 557 -16.18 -7.25 49.12
N PRO A 558 -17.13 -8.08 48.64
CA PRO A 558 -17.36 -9.42 49.19
C PRO A 558 -16.14 -10.32 48.99
N SER A 559 -16.04 -11.43 49.75
CA SER A 559 -15.07 -12.50 49.44
C SER A 559 -15.42 -13.19 48.11
N ALA A 560 -14.49 -13.95 47.54
CA ALA A 560 -14.76 -14.66 46.28
C ALA A 560 -15.88 -15.70 46.47
N GLU A 561 -15.89 -16.39 47.62
CA GLU A 561 -16.91 -17.35 48.01
C GLU A 561 -18.28 -16.70 48.18
N GLU A 562 -18.32 -15.50 48.75
CA GLU A 562 -19.55 -14.72 48.90
C GLU A 562 -20.06 -14.20 47.55
N GLU A 563 -19.18 -13.74 46.67
CA GLU A 563 -19.57 -13.36 45.30
C GLU A 563 -20.16 -14.57 44.54
N ILE A 564 -19.51 -15.74 44.64
CA ILE A 564 -19.98 -17.01 44.06
C ILE A 564 -21.37 -17.39 44.60
N SER A 565 -21.57 -17.31 45.92
CA SER A 565 -22.85 -17.68 46.54
C SER A 565 -24.00 -16.77 46.10
N ARG A 566 -23.70 -15.52 45.72
CA ARG A 566 -24.66 -14.57 45.16
C ARG A 566 -24.99 -14.90 43.70
N VAL A 567 -23.98 -15.08 42.84
CA VAL A 567 -24.22 -15.15 41.38
C VAL A 567 -24.61 -16.53 40.86
N VAL A 568 -24.00 -17.61 41.38
CA VAL A 568 -24.16 -18.96 40.83
C VAL A 568 -25.61 -19.46 40.87
N PRO A 569 -26.37 -19.29 41.97
CA PRO A 569 -27.77 -19.71 42.00
C PRO A 569 -28.64 -18.97 40.97
N VAL A 570 -28.39 -17.67 40.77
CA VAL A 570 -29.10 -16.86 39.78
C VAL A 570 -28.77 -17.33 38.36
N ILE A 571 -27.49 -17.54 38.05
CA ILE A 571 -27.05 -18.05 36.73
C ILE A 571 -27.72 -19.39 36.42
N LYS A 572 -27.70 -20.35 37.36
CA LYS A 572 -28.33 -21.67 37.18
C LYS A 572 -29.83 -21.56 36.92
N ALA A 573 -30.53 -20.73 37.69
CA ALA A 573 -31.96 -20.54 37.54
C ALA A 573 -32.34 -19.88 36.20
N VAL A 574 -31.61 -18.82 35.81
CA VAL A 574 -31.81 -18.13 34.53
C VAL A 574 -31.51 -19.07 33.36
N ARG A 575 -30.40 -19.81 33.39
CA ARG A 575 -30.04 -20.78 32.34
C ARG A 575 -31.08 -21.88 32.19
N ALA A 576 -31.60 -22.40 33.30
CA ALA A 576 -32.62 -23.45 33.28
C ALA A 576 -33.95 -22.97 32.67
N LYS A 577 -34.33 -21.71 32.91
CA LYS A 577 -35.59 -21.13 32.41
C LYS A 577 -35.45 -20.57 30.98
N PHE A 578 -34.28 -20.04 30.64
CA PHE A 578 -33.98 -19.39 29.37
C PHE A 578 -32.70 -20.01 28.76
N PRO A 579 -32.81 -21.17 28.09
CA PRO A 579 -31.65 -21.84 27.52
C PRO A 579 -30.94 -21.00 26.46
N GLU A 580 -31.67 -20.16 25.71
CA GLU A 580 -31.12 -19.36 24.61
C GLU A 580 -30.49 -18.04 25.04
N ILE A 581 -30.85 -17.45 26.19
CA ILE A 581 -30.33 -16.14 26.59
C ILE A 581 -28.80 -16.19 26.77
N VAL A 582 -28.09 -15.16 26.34
CA VAL A 582 -26.65 -15.06 26.59
C VAL A 582 -26.43 -14.50 27.99
N ILE A 583 -25.61 -15.18 28.79
CA ILE A 583 -25.32 -14.78 30.17
C ILE A 583 -23.86 -14.34 30.26
N SER A 584 -23.64 -13.09 30.66
CA SER A 584 -22.35 -12.52 31.01
C SER A 584 -22.20 -12.48 32.53
N ILE A 585 -20.99 -12.71 33.03
CA ILE A 585 -20.62 -12.54 34.44
C ILE A 585 -19.71 -11.32 34.59
N ASP A 586 -20.17 -10.30 35.34
CA ASP A 586 -19.39 -9.10 35.70
C ASP A 586 -18.52 -9.42 36.92
N THR A 587 -17.27 -9.82 36.66
CA THR A 587 -16.30 -10.13 37.71
C THR A 587 -14.86 -9.95 37.21
N TYR A 588 -13.99 -9.49 38.10
CA TYR A 588 -12.54 -9.44 37.87
C TYR A 588 -11.80 -10.61 38.56
N ARG A 589 -12.52 -11.57 39.17
CA ARG A 589 -11.93 -12.69 39.92
C ARG A 589 -12.03 -14.00 39.13
N ALA A 590 -10.89 -14.64 38.88
CA ALA A 590 -10.80 -15.86 38.09
C ALA A 590 -11.64 -17.01 38.68
N GLN A 591 -11.63 -17.16 40.01
CA GLN A 591 -12.40 -18.19 40.71
C GLN A 591 -13.92 -18.01 40.53
N VAL A 592 -14.40 -16.78 40.53
CA VAL A 592 -15.82 -16.46 40.32
C VAL A 592 -16.19 -16.71 38.86
N ALA A 593 -15.34 -16.27 37.92
CA ALA A 593 -15.53 -16.52 36.49
C ALA A 593 -15.63 -18.02 36.17
N GLN A 594 -14.73 -18.84 36.74
CA GLN A 594 -14.77 -20.30 36.61
C GLN A 594 -16.10 -20.88 37.11
N ALA A 595 -16.52 -20.53 38.33
CA ALA A 595 -17.75 -21.05 38.91
C ALA A 595 -19.01 -20.57 38.14
N ALA A 596 -18.99 -19.36 37.61
CA ALA A 596 -20.08 -18.79 36.82
C ALA A 596 -20.22 -19.49 35.46
N VAL A 597 -19.11 -19.74 34.75
CA VAL A 597 -19.13 -20.46 33.46
C VAL A 597 -19.58 -21.91 33.67
N GLU A 598 -19.10 -22.58 34.71
CA GLU A 598 -19.58 -23.92 35.10
C GLU A 598 -21.07 -23.95 35.44
N ALA A 599 -21.61 -22.83 35.94
CA ALA A 599 -23.03 -22.66 36.22
C ALA A 599 -23.88 -22.36 34.96
N GLY A 600 -23.25 -22.03 33.84
CA GLY A 600 -23.89 -21.77 32.56
C GLY A 600 -23.76 -20.34 32.03
N ALA A 601 -22.84 -19.53 32.55
CA ALA A 601 -22.45 -18.26 31.93
C ALA A 601 -21.68 -18.49 30.63
N ASP A 602 -21.88 -17.61 29.65
CA ASP A 602 -21.33 -17.72 28.29
C ASP A 602 -20.18 -16.75 28.03
N ILE A 603 -20.13 -15.60 28.74
CA ILE A 603 -19.15 -14.53 28.53
C ILE A 603 -18.62 -14.07 29.89
N ILE A 604 -17.32 -13.78 29.96
CA ILE A 604 -16.70 -13.14 31.13
C ILE A 604 -16.57 -11.64 30.86
N ASN A 605 -17.14 -10.79 31.70
CA ASN A 605 -16.99 -9.34 31.62
C ASN A 605 -16.02 -8.87 32.72
N ASP A 606 -14.76 -8.63 32.33
CA ASP A 606 -13.72 -8.19 33.26
C ASP A 606 -13.41 -6.70 33.08
N ILE A 607 -13.89 -5.92 34.05
CA ILE A 607 -13.67 -4.47 34.12
C ILE A 607 -12.18 -4.07 34.18
N SER A 608 -11.28 -5.00 34.49
CA SER A 608 -9.85 -4.78 34.64
C SER A 608 -9.00 -5.32 33.51
N ALA A 609 -9.59 -6.05 32.55
CA ALA A 609 -8.86 -6.71 31.48
C ALA A 609 -7.67 -7.56 32.00
N GLY A 610 -7.90 -8.37 33.03
CA GLY A 610 -6.94 -9.27 33.66
C GLY A 610 -6.00 -8.62 34.68
N GLN A 611 -6.09 -7.31 34.90
CA GLN A 611 -5.12 -6.59 35.74
C GLN A 611 -5.32 -6.77 37.25
N LEU A 612 -6.55 -7.04 37.70
CA LEU A 612 -6.82 -7.23 39.14
C LEU A 612 -6.65 -8.67 39.61
N ASP A 613 -6.59 -9.63 38.69
CA ASP A 613 -6.34 -11.04 38.98
C ASP A 613 -5.54 -11.69 37.84
N ALA A 614 -4.26 -11.98 38.10
CA ALA A 614 -3.35 -12.58 37.14
C ALA A 614 -3.80 -13.98 36.66
N ALA A 615 -4.70 -14.65 37.38
CA ALA A 615 -5.27 -15.93 36.97
C ALA A 615 -6.44 -15.78 35.99
N MET A 616 -6.94 -14.57 35.72
CA MET A 616 -8.13 -14.35 34.89
C MET A 616 -7.93 -14.80 33.44
N LEU A 617 -6.92 -14.27 32.74
CA LEU A 617 -6.67 -14.61 31.33
C LEU A 617 -6.33 -16.10 31.13
N PRO A 618 -5.49 -16.75 31.97
CA PRO A 618 -5.32 -18.21 31.95
C PRO A 618 -6.64 -18.98 32.14
N THR A 619 -7.51 -18.50 33.02
CA THR A 619 -8.81 -19.13 33.30
C THR A 619 -9.74 -19.00 32.09
N VAL A 620 -9.80 -17.82 31.46
CA VAL A 620 -10.55 -17.59 30.21
C VAL A 620 -10.07 -18.53 29.12
N LYS A 621 -8.74 -18.68 28.92
CA LYS A 621 -8.20 -19.61 27.93
C LYS A 621 -8.61 -21.06 28.20
N LYS A 622 -8.57 -21.49 29.46
CA LYS A 622 -8.96 -22.85 29.87
C LYS A 622 -10.45 -23.10 29.67
N LEU A 623 -11.28 -22.13 30.04
CA LEU A 623 -12.73 -22.18 29.88
C LEU A 623 -13.15 -22.03 28.43
N ASP A 624 -12.32 -21.38 27.62
CA ASP A 624 -12.50 -21.13 26.19
C ASP A 624 -13.90 -20.55 25.90
N VAL A 625 -14.13 -19.42 26.55
CA VAL A 625 -15.31 -18.56 26.42
C VAL A 625 -14.88 -17.13 26.08
N PRO A 626 -15.75 -16.32 25.46
CA PRO A 626 -15.45 -14.91 25.23
C PRO A 626 -15.18 -14.11 26.49
N ILE A 627 -14.33 -13.09 26.37
CA ILE A 627 -14.03 -12.10 27.40
C ILE A 627 -14.24 -10.68 26.88
N ILE A 628 -14.83 -9.84 27.73
CA ILE A 628 -14.89 -8.40 27.53
C ILE A 628 -13.71 -7.77 28.27
N LEU A 629 -12.83 -7.10 27.52
CA LEU A 629 -11.69 -6.36 28.04
C LEU A 629 -12.04 -4.88 28.13
N ASN A 630 -12.26 -4.42 29.36
CA ASN A 630 -12.59 -3.03 29.63
C ASN A 630 -11.35 -2.20 29.97
N HIS A 631 -11.25 -1.01 29.39
CA HIS A 631 -10.18 -0.08 29.72
C HIS A 631 -10.39 0.55 31.11
N THR A 632 -9.44 0.35 32.01
CA THR A 632 -9.34 1.07 33.30
C THR A 632 -7.88 1.34 33.67
N ARG A 633 -7.65 2.17 34.69
CA ARG A 633 -6.35 2.33 35.34
C ARG A 633 -6.52 2.22 36.85
N GLY A 634 -5.59 1.53 37.51
CA GLY A 634 -5.62 1.32 38.96
C GLY A 634 -6.80 0.45 39.42
N THR A 635 -7.26 0.69 40.63
CA THR A 635 -8.35 -0.05 41.30
C THR A 635 -9.59 0.83 41.46
N PRO A 636 -10.75 0.27 41.86
CA PRO A 636 -11.92 1.10 42.16
C PRO A 636 -11.67 2.23 43.16
N ASP A 637 -10.69 2.09 44.06
CA ASP A 637 -10.34 3.10 45.05
C ASP A 637 -9.37 4.18 44.50
N THR A 638 -8.54 3.85 43.50
CA THR A 638 -7.48 4.73 42.98
C THR A 638 -7.73 5.27 41.57
N MET A 639 -8.66 4.70 40.81
CA MET A 639 -8.86 5.02 39.39
C MET A 639 -9.13 6.51 39.13
N ASN A 640 -9.82 7.21 40.04
CA ASN A 640 -10.16 8.62 39.86
C ASN A 640 -8.93 9.54 39.87
N SER A 641 -7.85 9.18 40.57
CA SER A 641 -6.61 9.96 40.59
C SER A 641 -5.70 9.67 39.39
N LEU A 642 -6.02 8.67 38.57
CA LEU A 642 -5.23 8.25 37.40
C LEU A 642 -5.82 8.74 36.07
N ALA A 643 -6.80 9.63 36.13
CA ALA A 643 -7.47 10.24 34.99
C ALA A 643 -6.62 11.38 34.37
N ASP A 644 -5.39 11.06 33.97
CA ASP A 644 -4.46 11.96 33.27
C ASP A 644 -3.88 11.25 32.04
N TYR A 645 -4.31 11.67 30.85
CA TYR A 645 -4.00 11.00 29.58
C TYR A 645 -3.08 11.85 28.71
N HIS A 646 -2.03 11.22 28.20
CA HIS A 646 -1.02 11.84 27.35
C HIS A 646 -0.96 11.09 26.03
N TYR A 647 -0.68 11.81 24.95
CA TYR A 647 -0.47 11.17 23.65
C TYR A 647 0.76 10.26 23.71
N PRO A 648 0.70 9.00 23.25
CA PRO A 648 1.86 8.11 23.22
C PRO A 648 2.96 8.70 22.32
N VAL A 649 4.14 8.98 22.88
CA VAL A 649 5.29 9.49 22.15
C VAL A 649 6.42 8.47 22.11
N THR A 650 7.10 8.40 20.97
CA THR A 650 8.34 7.64 20.75
C THR A 650 9.55 8.59 20.85
N GLU A 651 10.77 8.06 21.01
CA GLU A 651 11.99 8.89 21.00
C GLU A 651 12.11 9.77 19.75
N GLU A 652 11.61 9.29 18.60
CA GLU A 652 11.59 9.99 17.31
C GLU A 652 10.54 11.11 17.25
N THR A 653 9.41 10.97 17.94
CA THR A 653 8.29 11.94 17.90
C THR A 653 8.26 12.90 19.10
N ALA A 654 9.09 12.67 20.12
CA ALA A 654 9.16 13.47 21.34
C ALA A 654 9.54 14.95 21.11
N HIS A 655 10.11 15.29 19.95
CA HIS A 655 10.51 16.65 19.58
C HIS A 655 9.56 17.32 18.57
N ASP A 656 8.46 16.65 18.20
CA ASP A 656 7.50 17.19 17.24
C ASP A 656 6.57 18.21 17.90
N ALA A 657 6.46 19.40 17.33
CA ALA A 657 5.58 20.46 17.82
C ALA A 657 4.08 20.16 17.57
N THR A 658 3.75 19.05 16.92
CA THR A 658 2.39 18.61 16.61
C THR A 658 1.77 17.64 17.63
N VAL A 659 2.48 17.29 18.71
CA VAL A 659 1.94 16.37 19.73
C VAL A 659 0.70 16.99 20.40
N PRO A 660 -0.45 16.28 20.43
CA PRO A 660 -1.66 16.79 21.08
C PRO A 660 -1.46 17.13 22.55
N LEU A 661 -2.17 18.16 23.02
CA LEU A 661 -2.12 18.56 24.43
C LEU A 661 -2.59 17.42 25.35
N PRO A 662 -2.02 17.28 26.56
CA PRO A 662 -2.52 16.33 27.54
C PRO A 662 -4.01 16.52 27.80
N ASN A 663 -4.73 15.40 27.95
CA ASN A 663 -6.18 15.36 28.19
C ASN A 663 -7.05 15.99 27.09
N SER A 664 -6.47 16.29 25.92
CA SER A 664 -7.24 16.55 24.69
C SER A 664 -8.00 15.31 24.24
N ASP A 665 -8.96 15.50 23.33
CA ASP A 665 -9.71 14.38 22.76
C ASP A 665 -8.76 13.39 22.08
N GLU A 666 -7.81 13.89 21.28
CA GLU A 666 -6.82 13.09 20.56
C GLU A 666 -5.90 12.33 21.50
N ALA A 667 -5.41 12.97 22.58
CA ALA A 667 -4.57 12.32 23.58
C ALA A 667 -5.31 11.21 24.33
N VAL A 668 -6.58 11.45 24.70
CA VAL A 668 -7.41 10.43 25.39
C VAL A 668 -7.64 9.23 24.48
N ILE A 669 -8.01 9.44 23.22
CA ILE A 669 -8.28 8.34 22.29
C ILE A 669 -7.01 7.55 21.99
N ALA A 670 -5.89 8.21 21.69
CA ALA A 670 -4.63 7.55 21.39
C ALA A 670 -4.10 6.74 22.58
N ALA A 671 -4.19 7.28 23.80
CA ALA A 671 -3.78 6.57 25.01
C ALA A 671 -4.68 5.37 25.32
N VAL A 672 -6.01 5.52 25.21
CA VAL A 672 -6.96 4.42 25.41
C VAL A 672 -6.73 3.32 24.36
N ALA A 673 -6.48 3.69 23.10
CA ALA A 673 -6.15 2.75 22.04
C ALA A 673 -4.84 2.01 22.33
N ALA A 674 -3.77 2.72 22.72
CA ALA A 674 -2.50 2.08 23.06
C ALA A 674 -2.66 1.09 24.24
N GLU A 675 -3.31 1.50 25.33
CA GLU A 675 -3.49 0.67 26.53
C GLU A 675 -4.37 -0.57 26.25
N LEU A 676 -5.48 -0.41 25.51
CA LEU A 676 -6.30 -1.56 25.06
C LEU A 676 -5.52 -2.47 24.10
N GLY A 677 -4.72 -1.89 23.21
CA GLY A 677 -3.83 -2.62 22.30
C GLY A 677 -2.88 -3.54 23.06
N GLU A 678 -2.27 -3.03 24.12
CA GLU A 678 -1.44 -3.84 25.03
C GLU A 678 -2.23 -4.97 25.67
N ARG A 679 -3.46 -4.70 26.15
CA ARG A 679 -4.29 -5.75 26.78
C ARG A 679 -4.67 -6.86 25.80
N VAL A 680 -5.03 -6.49 24.57
CA VAL A 680 -5.31 -7.47 23.50
C VAL A 680 -4.06 -8.29 23.20
N GLN A 681 -2.89 -7.64 23.07
CA GLN A 681 -1.65 -8.35 22.80
C GLN A 681 -1.24 -9.28 23.93
N ASP A 682 -1.43 -8.89 25.20
CA ASP A 682 -1.15 -9.72 26.36
C ASP A 682 -2.06 -10.97 26.39
N ALA A 683 -3.38 -10.76 26.23
CA ALA A 683 -4.36 -11.84 26.15
C ALA A 683 -4.03 -12.87 25.05
N VAL A 684 -3.64 -12.38 23.87
CA VAL A 684 -3.36 -13.24 22.71
C VAL A 684 -1.97 -13.89 22.80
N LYS A 685 -0.91 -13.10 22.92
CA LYS A 685 0.48 -13.60 22.83
C LYS A 685 0.92 -14.36 24.09
N ASN A 686 0.59 -13.84 25.27
CA ASN A 686 1.09 -14.40 26.54
C ASN A 686 0.14 -15.46 27.11
N HIS A 687 -1.16 -15.39 26.80
CA HIS A 687 -2.16 -16.31 27.33
C HIS A 687 -2.88 -17.17 26.27
N GLY A 688 -2.61 -16.94 24.99
CA GLY A 688 -3.14 -17.76 23.89
C GLY A 688 -4.66 -17.61 23.68
N ILE A 689 -5.30 -16.57 24.23
CA ILE A 689 -6.72 -16.30 23.98
C ILE A 689 -6.90 -15.98 22.50
N ASN A 690 -7.87 -16.63 21.85
CA ASN A 690 -8.09 -16.36 20.43
C ASN A 690 -8.74 -14.98 20.28
N ARG A 691 -8.36 -14.24 19.24
CA ARG A 691 -8.81 -12.86 19.04
C ARG A 691 -10.31 -12.76 18.80
N TRP A 692 -10.91 -13.81 18.23
CA TRP A 692 -12.37 -13.94 18.08
C TRP A 692 -13.13 -14.11 19.40
N GLN A 693 -12.44 -14.30 20.53
CA GLN A 693 -13.05 -14.38 21.87
C GLN A 693 -13.10 -13.00 22.55
N ILE A 694 -12.46 -11.97 21.98
CA ILE A 694 -12.30 -10.68 22.64
C ILE A 694 -13.39 -9.70 22.19
N ILE A 695 -14.01 -9.05 23.17
CA ILE A 695 -14.88 -7.87 23.01
C ILE A 695 -14.21 -6.72 23.78
N LEU A 696 -14.25 -5.50 23.25
CA LEU A 696 -13.61 -4.33 23.88
C LEU A 696 -14.65 -3.40 24.53
N ASP A 697 -14.30 -2.78 25.66
CA ASP A 697 -15.07 -1.67 26.25
C ASP A 697 -14.11 -0.49 26.52
N PRO A 698 -14.43 0.75 26.06
CA PRO A 698 -13.60 1.93 26.33
C PRO A 698 -13.60 2.33 27.82
N GLY A 699 -14.43 1.72 28.65
CA GLY A 699 -14.50 1.91 30.09
C GLY A 699 -14.91 3.31 30.47
N LEU A 700 -16.07 3.75 29.99
CA LEU A 700 -16.66 5.02 30.42
C LEU A 700 -16.73 5.06 31.96
N GLY A 701 -16.30 6.13 32.59
CA GLY A 701 -16.31 6.31 34.04
C GLY A 701 -15.24 5.53 34.81
N PHE A 702 -14.41 4.74 34.15
CA PHE A 702 -13.26 4.05 34.74
C PHE A 702 -11.97 4.81 34.43
N ALA A 703 -11.39 5.42 35.47
CA ALA A 703 -10.25 6.35 35.37
C ALA A 703 -10.46 7.52 34.40
N LYS A 704 -11.70 8.01 34.25
CA LYS A 704 -12.08 9.04 33.28
C LYS A 704 -12.95 10.11 33.90
N ASN A 705 -12.55 11.37 33.74
CA ASN A 705 -13.34 12.53 34.16
C ASN A 705 -14.46 12.85 33.15
N LEU A 706 -15.27 13.88 33.41
CA LEU A 706 -16.36 14.29 32.52
C LEU A 706 -15.89 14.51 31.07
N GLN A 707 -14.79 15.24 30.86
CA GLN A 707 -14.30 15.56 29.52
C GLN A 707 -13.82 14.31 28.78
N HIS A 708 -13.12 13.40 29.46
CA HIS A 708 -12.61 12.17 28.83
C HIS A 708 -13.74 11.23 28.41
N ASN A 709 -14.81 11.13 29.21
CA ASN A 709 -16.00 10.36 28.84
C ASN A 709 -16.67 10.92 27.58
N LEU A 710 -16.73 12.26 27.47
CA LEU A 710 -17.29 12.92 26.30
C LEU A 710 -16.38 12.80 25.07
N ALA A 711 -15.06 12.87 25.24
CA ALA A 711 -14.08 12.65 24.19
C ALA A 711 -14.24 11.27 23.56
N ILE A 712 -14.40 10.23 24.38
CA ILE A 712 -14.65 8.86 23.91
C ILE A 712 -15.97 8.77 23.15
N LEU A 713 -17.06 9.32 23.67
CA LEU A 713 -18.35 9.27 22.97
C LEU A 713 -18.31 10.02 21.63
N ARG A 714 -17.60 11.14 21.54
CA ARG A 714 -17.42 11.90 20.28
C ARG A 714 -16.61 11.13 19.24
N ASN A 715 -15.59 10.41 19.68
CA ASN A 715 -14.57 9.81 18.81
C ASN A 715 -14.58 8.27 18.84
N LEU A 716 -15.68 7.66 19.27
CA LEU A 716 -15.78 6.20 19.43
C LEU A 716 -15.54 5.45 18.11
N ARG A 717 -15.99 6.01 16.97
CA ARG A 717 -15.77 5.38 15.66
C ARG A 717 -14.28 5.28 15.32
N ALA A 718 -13.55 6.38 15.48
CA ALA A 718 -12.10 6.41 15.26
C ALA A 718 -11.39 5.39 16.16
N LEU A 719 -11.76 5.34 17.45
CA LEU A 719 -11.22 4.36 18.39
C LEU A 719 -11.54 2.91 17.98
N LYS A 720 -12.76 2.63 17.51
CA LYS A 720 -13.16 1.29 17.05
C LYS A 720 -12.41 0.86 15.80
N ASP A 721 -12.17 1.79 14.86
CA ASP A 721 -11.52 1.50 13.59
C ASP A 721 -10.06 1.04 13.76
N GLU A 722 -9.35 1.49 14.81
CA GLU A 722 -8.02 0.98 15.23
C GLU A 722 -8.03 -0.52 15.57
N PHE A 723 -9.17 -1.05 16.02
CA PHE A 723 -9.37 -2.45 16.42
C PHE A 723 -10.27 -3.19 15.45
N SER A 724 -10.18 -2.85 14.17
CA SER A 724 -11.11 -3.33 13.15
C SER A 724 -11.32 -4.85 13.21
N GLY A 725 -12.58 -5.27 13.30
CA GLY A 725 -12.98 -6.67 13.42
C GLY A 725 -13.27 -7.15 14.83
N LEU A 726 -12.88 -6.41 15.88
CA LEU A 726 -13.29 -6.69 17.26
C LEU A 726 -14.64 -6.02 17.59
N PRO A 727 -15.58 -6.71 18.24
CA PRO A 727 -16.82 -6.10 18.71
C PRO A 727 -16.62 -5.18 19.92
N TRP A 728 -17.49 -4.18 20.07
CA TRP A 728 -17.42 -3.17 21.13
C TRP A 728 -18.66 -3.14 22.03
N LEU A 729 -18.44 -3.27 23.33
CA LEU A 729 -19.39 -2.95 24.39
C LEU A 729 -19.23 -1.48 24.79
N VAL A 730 -20.33 -0.78 25.03
CA VAL A 730 -20.30 0.55 25.66
C VAL A 730 -21.32 0.63 26.79
N ALA A 731 -20.86 1.00 27.98
CA ALA A 731 -21.67 1.01 29.21
C ALA A 731 -21.89 2.43 29.80
N PRO A 732 -22.71 3.31 29.19
CA PRO A 732 -22.91 4.66 29.71
C PRO A 732 -23.97 4.75 30.82
N SER A 733 -24.76 3.70 31.02
CA SER A 733 -26.00 3.75 31.81
C SER A 733 -25.81 4.24 33.24
N ARG A 734 -26.61 5.25 33.60
CA ARG A 734 -26.67 5.88 34.93
C ARG A 734 -25.30 6.39 35.46
N LYS A 735 -24.27 6.60 34.62
CA LYS A 735 -22.94 7.08 35.08
C LYS A 735 -22.98 8.53 35.60
N LYS A 736 -22.05 8.87 36.51
CA LYS A 736 -21.99 10.17 37.20
C LYS A 736 -21.90 11.36 36.23
N PHE A 737 -21.13 11.23 35.14
CA PHE A 737 -20.92 12.31 34.17
C PHE A 737 -22.24 12.77 33.51
N ILE A 738 -23.18 11.84 33.28
CA ILE A 738 -24.53 12.14 32.79
C ILE A 738 -25.29 12.96 33.83
N GLY A 739 -25.26 12.54 35.09
CA GLY A 739 -25.89 13.27 36.19
C GLY A 739 -25.37 14.70 36.31
N THR A 740 -24.07 14.93 36.10
CA THR A 740 -23.45 16.26 36.09
C THR A 740 -23.95 17.12 34.93
N LEU A 741 -24.07 16.56 33.72
CA LEU A 741 -24.53 17.29 32.54
C LEU A 741 -26.00 17.70 32.63
N VAL A 742 -26.87 16.78 33.06
CA VAL A 742 -28.32 17.02 33.13
C VAL A 742 -28.69 17.91 34.32
N ALA A 743 -27.88 17.94 35.38
CA ALA A 743 -28.06 18.88 36.48
C ALA A 743 -27.73 20.32 36.05
N GLY A 744 -26.63 20.52 35.31
CA GLY A 744 -26.13 21.82 34.91
C GLY A 744 -25.04 22.35 35.87
N LYS A 745 -24.25 23.32 35.41
CA LYS A 745 -23.06 23.81 36.14
C LYS A 745 -23.47 24.44 37.49
N GLY A 746 -22.83 24.00 38.58
CA GLY A 746 -23.07 24.53 39.93
C GLY A 746 -24.29 23.96 40.65
N THR A 747 -24.93 22.91 40.11
CA THR A 747 -26.06 22.23 40.72
C THR A 747 -25.67 20.83 41.22
N GLU A 748 -26.49 20.26 42.09
CA GLU A 748 -26.27 18.93 42.63
C GLU A 748 -26.44 17.86 41.54
N VAL A 749 -25.50 16.91 41.48
CA VAL A 749 -25.50 15.82 40.50
C VAL A 749 -26.78 14.99 40.66
N ARG A 750 -27.57 14.86 39.59
CA ARG A 750 -28.83 14.09 39.64
C ARG A 750 -28.61 12.65 40.10
N ALA A 751 -29.55 12.11 40.88
CA ALA A 751 -29.55 10.70 41.31
C ALA A 751 -29.51 9.72 40.12
N PRO A 752 -28.94 8.51 40.26
CA PRO A 752 -28.79 7.53 39.17
C PRO A 752 -30.07 7.24 38.38
N GLU A 753 -31.20 7.06 39.07
CA GLU A 753 -32.50 6.72 38.49
C GLU A 753 -33.09 7.88 37.68
N ALA A 754 -32.68 9.12 37.97
CA ALA A 754 -33.12 10.32 37.26
C ALA A 754 -32.30 10.60 35.99
N ARG A 755 -31.42 9.67 35.57
CA ARG A 755 -30.49 9.83 34.43
C ARG A 755 -30.94 9.12 33.15
N VAL A 756 -32.17 8.59 33.09
CA VAL A 756 -32.68 7.78 31.96
C VAL A 756 -32.54 8.51 30.61
N PHE A 757 -33.08 9.72 30.47
CA PHE A 757 -32.98 10.48 29.21
C PHE A 757 -31.55 10.89 28.84
N GLY A 758 -30.70 11.16 29.84
CA GLY A 758 -29.28 11.40 29.60
C GLY A 758 -28.56 10.14 29.13
N THR A 759 -28.99 8.96 29.59
CA THR A 759 -28.51 7.66 29.12
C THR A 759 -28.98 7.38 27.69
N ALA A 760 -30.23 7.72 27.35
CA ALA A 760 -30.74 7.61 25.98
C ALA A 760 -29.87 8.42 24.99
N ALA A 761 -29.50 9.65 25.36
CA ALA A 761 -28.64 10.50 24.55
C ALA A 761 -27.23 9.90 24.34
N THR A 762 -26.62 9.34 25.39
CA THR A 762 -25.27 8.75 25.28
C THR A 762 -25.28 7.40 24.56
N ILE A 763 -26.34 6.60 24.66
CA ILE A 763 -26.52 5.38 23.87
C ILE A 763 -26.67 5.73 22.39
N THR A 764 -27.45 6.75 22.05
CA THR A 764 -27.58 7.21 20.66
C THR A 764 -26.21 7.58 20.08
N ALA A 765 -25.38 8.30 20.84
CA ALA A 765 -24.00 8.61 20.46
C ALA A 765 -23.11 7.36 20.35
N ALA A 766 -23.26 6.38 21.26
CA ALA A 766 -22.53 5.12 21.19
C ALA A 766 -22.90 4.29 19.93
N VAL A 767 -24.20 4.21 19.60
CA VAL A 767 -24.68 3.54 18.38
C VAL A 767 -24.13 4.22 17.13
N GLN A 768 -24.15 5.56 17.08
CA GLN A 768 -23.52 6.35 16.01
C GLN A 768 -22.02 6.05 15.89
N GLY A 769 -21.33 5.92 17.02
CA GLY A 769 -19.91 5.56 17.07
C GLY A 769 -19.62 4.09 16.71
N GLY A 770 -20.64 3.28 16.44
CA GLY A 770 -20.51 1.88 16.04
C GLY A 770 -20.48 0.89 17.22
N ALA A 771 -21.00 1.22 18.40
CA ALA A 771 -21.10 0.26 19.51
C ALA A 771 -21.91 -0.98 19.11
N ASP A 772 -21.38 -2.19 19.30
CA ASP A 772 -22.06 -3.44 18.93
C ASP A 772 -23.00 -3.92 20.05
N ILE A 773 -22.64 -3.60 21.30
CA ILE A 773 -23.41 -3.93 22.49
C ILE A 773 -23.50 -2.68 23.38
N VAL A 774 -24.68 -2.41 23.95
CA VAL A 774 -24.85 -1.38 24.98
C VAL A 774 -25.33 -1.99 26.30
N ARG A 775 -24.67 -1.62 27.41
CA ARG A 775 -24.97 -2.13 28.75
C ARG A 775 -25.85 -1.17 29.55
N VAL A 776 -27.03 -1.62 29.96
CA VAL A 776 -28.09 -0.75 30.50
C VAL A 776 -28.85 -1.32 31.70
N HIS A 777 -29.32 -0.44 32.58
CA HIS A 777 -30.25 -0.79 33.67
C HIS A 777 -31.72 -0.78 33.17
N ASP A 778 -32.08 0.27 32.44
CA ASP A 778 -33.45 0.57 31.98
C ASP A 778 -33.68 -0.05 30.58
N VAL A 779 -33.85 -1.38 30.48
CA VAL A 779 -33.86 -2.10 29.20
C VAL A 779 -35.04 -1.70 28.31
N GLU A 780 -36.24 -1.62 28.87
CA GLU A 780 -37.48 -1.31 28.14
C GLU A 780 -37.33 -0.01 27.35
N GLU A 781 -36.89 1.06 28.02
CA GLU A 781 -36.70 2.37 27.40
C GLU A 781 -35.51 2.39 26.44
N MET A 782 -34.40 1.73 26.79
CA MET A 782 -33.19 1.78 25.97
C MET A 782 -33.27 0.90 24.71
N VAL A 783 -34.12 -0.13 24.69
CA VAL A 783 -34.42 -0.90 23.46
C VAL A 783 -35.07 0.00 22.41
N ASP A 784 -36.02 0.86 22.79
CA ASP A 784 -36.63 1.80 21.85
C ASP A 784 -35.63 2.84 21.34
N VAL A 785 -34.76 3.35 22.22
CA VAL A 785 -33.67 4.25 21.83
C VAL A 785 -32.73 3.57 20.83
N VAL A 786 -32.33 2.33 21.10
CA VAL A 786 -31.47 1.55 20.19
C VAL A 786 -32.14 1.32 18.85
N ARG A 787 -33.43 0.95 18.82
CA ARG A 787 -34.17 0.77 17.55
C ARG A 787 -34.18 2.04 16.70
N VAL A 788 -34.45 3.18 17.33
CA VAL A 788 -34.45 4.47 16.62
C VAL A 788 -33.04 4.83 16.17
N ALA A 789 -32.02 4.63 17.01
CA ALA A 789 -30.64 4.92 16.67
C ALA A 789 -30.11 4.01 15.54
N ASP A 790 -30.41 2.71 15.57
CA ASP A 790 -30.10 1.78 14.48
C ASP A 790 -30.82 2.20 13.19
N GLY A 791 -32.07 2.65 13.26
CA GLY A 791 -32.81 3.20 12.12
C GLY A 791 -32.12 4.42 11.50
N ILE A 792 -31.58 5.32 12.33
CA ILE A 792 -30.89 6.54 11.88
C ILE A 792 -29.50 6.24 11.32
N TYR A 793 -28.68 5.48 12.04
CA TYR A 793 -27.25 5.35 11.76
C TYR A 793 -26.87 4.08 11.01
N ARG A 794 -27.72 3.05 11.04
CA ARG A 794 -27.49 1.76 10.37
C ARG A 794 -28.52 1.45 9.28
N GLY A 795 -29.58 2.25 9.17
CA GLY A 795 -30.65 2.05 8.18
C GLY A 795 -31.48 0.80 8.42
N ILE A 796 -31.59 0.34 9.68
CA ILE A 796 -32.33 -0.87 10.06
C ILE A 796 -33.64 -0.47 10.75
N TYR A 797 -34.80 -0.74 10.14
CA TYR A 797 -36.12 -0.36 10.66
C TYR A 797 -37.21 -1.39 10.35
#